data_AF-A0A644WVL9-F1
#
_entry.id   AF-A0A644WVL9-F1
#
_cell.length_a   1.000
_cell.length_b   1.000
_cell.length_c   1.000
_cell.angle_alpha   90.00
_cell.angle_beta   90.00
_cell.angle_gamma   90.00
#
_symmetry.space_group_name_H-M   'P 1'
#
loop_
_entity.id
_entity.type
_entity.pdbx_description
1 polymer ?
#
loop_
_entity_poly.entity_id
_entity_poly.type
_entity_poly.pdbx_seq_one_letter_code
_entity_poly.pdbx_strand_id
1 'polypeptide(L)'
;MIPKDFQEATAERIFEIFRDEGQNHILLADEVGLGKTIIASDVISKVAEWHRIKKNDDFFKVIYICSNINIASQNCRKLGIAAEDCLHVSDSRLSMQHLRIYQTDGSDHNYEQLIPMTPATSFSMTGGQGIQEERALIFVLLRRFRDFSHVRKHLNQLLQMDPKLRRWDEIVNYYEMQVTVCNRVNPVYISDMIDALEAVFKENEALYDDILGLCRARDVFSIPYRERSDAINKLRRIFAQISLDKLDPDLVIMDEFQRFKELITPQDTESGMLSQKFLHDSSVKVLLLSATPYKPYTTLEELALGEEGHYKEFTDVMDFLLYDPARRTRFHHVWGDYSHHLSELKTDDFTALIASKNDAEGAMYQCVCRTERLRDSLIDRRKACEMESVSDEDISSYLELQALMDRLGLGRFPIDYVKSAPYLMSFMNYKVKDQICRRLEEDGDYKDTLSSQTMLLRRSRINRYEKIPCNNARLQLLFDEAFGHGRNGAELMLWIPADRPYYKTDNVFSRNAGYSKTLVFSSWEMVPRMIAGLTSYEAERLTIGRINNRDEAGKKRYFAEESKRRAVSRRLRDETEGVVTYPSRYLAGLYQPLSYIDQSIRTIHAALEKQIEARIKDLSKHVLFSYKETGGAGQLLELLRLLDGEPDTGKLEVVSRSAASLLADMAIGGPGVCALRILGDADLAAAVAGNFISLFSRPEAMAAMDVLYPSGDYYENVIKYCAAGNLQAVLDEYVFTLNLSGKELADAMSAAFITTATTQIETRESFQYGSKKSGLRTHFAVGYYDARISEKSVQRTENIRAAFNSPFRPFVLATTSIGQEGLDFHTYCRKIMHWNLPANPIDLEQREGRINRYLCHAIRQNLAESEYGNAPFSGPVWPEILRRAVAKLKPGHSDLIPFWCLPDDFPFTRKIERIVPMYPYSQDHEKYNRLLEVLSLYRLTLGQPRQEELLEAIKKSDWDLTQLKRLYINLSPYTRLSKL
;
A
#
# COMPACT_ATOMS: atom_id res chain seq x y z
N MET A 1 8.97 11.85 -12.18
CA MET A 1 8.28 11.01 -13.19
C MET A 1 7.82 11.92 -14.32
N ILE A 2 7.84 11.46 -15.56
CA ILE A 2 7.40 12.27 -16.71
C ILE A 2 5.89 12.04 -16.93
N PRO A 3 5.05 13.09 -16.95
CA PRO A 3 3.63 12.95 -17.26
C PRO A 3 3.44 12.38 -18.67
N LYS A 4 2.39 11.58 -18.83
CA LYS A 4 1.96 11.02 -20.11
C LYS A 4 1.06 12.00 -20.86
N ASP A 5 0.86 11.81 -22.16
CA ASP A 5 0.13 12.77 -23.01
C ASP A 5 -1.26 13.18 -22.47
N PHE A 6 -2.05 12.24 -21.96
CA PHE A 6 -3.35 12.54 -21.37
C PHE A 6 -3.24 13.23 -20.01
N GLN A 7 -2.18 12.96 -19.25
CA GLN A 7 -1.91 13.57 -17.95
C GLN A 7 -1.47 15.03 -18.16
N GLU A 8 -0.57 15.27 -19.12
CA GLU A 8 -0.12 16.60 -19.55
C GLU A 8 -1.28 17.43 -20.08
N ALA A 9 -2.12 16.87 -20.97
CA ALA A 9 -3.32 17.54 -21.45
C ALA A 9 -4.28 17.92 -20.31
N THR A 10 -4.34 17.09 -19.26
CA THR A 10 -5.17 17.37 -18.08
C THR A 10 -4.57 18.47 -17.20
N ALA A 11 -3.26 18.41 -16.94
CA ALA A 11 -2.55 19.44 -16.19
C ALA A 11 -2.61 20.81 -16.89
N GLU A 12 -2.44 20.84 -18.22
CA GLU A 12 -2.55 22.06 -19.02
C GLU A 12 -3.95 22.67 -18.90
N ARG A 13 -5.01 21.85 -19.02
CA ARG A 13 -6.38 22.34 -18.86
C ARG A 13 -6.64 22.92 -17.47
N ILE A 14 -6.17 22.26 -16.41
CA ILE A 14 -6.29 22.76 -15.03
C ILE A 14 -5.57 24.11 -14.90
N PHE A 15 -4.37 24.22 -15.47
CA PHE A 15 -3.59 25.45 -15.47
C PHE A 15 -4.28 26.61 -16.22
N GLU A 16 -4.83 26.36 -17.41
CA GLU A 16 -5.62 27.33 -18.17
C GLU A 16 -6.78 27.89 -17.35
N ILE A 17 -7.52 27.02 -16.65
CA ILE A 17 -8.66 27.43 -15.82
C ILE A 17 -8.20 28.34 -14.68
N PHE A 18 -7.11 27.99 -13.97
CA PHE A 18 -6.55 28.81 -12.90
C PHE A 18 -6.00 30.15 -13.39
N ARG A 19 -5.45 30.20 -14.61
CA ARG A 19 -4.81 31.39 -15.17
C ARG A 19 -5.83 32.36 -15.79
N ASP A 20 -6.75 31.85 -16.60
CA ASP A 20 -7.53 32.67 -17.54
C ASP A 20 -9.03 32.72 -17.21
N GLU A 21 -9.59 31.68 -16.57
CA GLU A 21 -11.03 31.54 -16.40
C GLU A 21 -11.55 32.02 -15.03
N GLY A 22 -10.67 32.54 -14.16
CA GLY A 22 -11.05 33.08 -12.85
C GLY A 22 -11.72 32.07 -11.93
N GLN A 23 -11.48 30.78 -12.13
CA GLN A 23 -12.01 29.68 -11.33
C GLN A 23 -10.89 29.10 -10.48
N ASN A 24 -11.05 29.16 -9.16
CA ASN A 24 -9.99 28.75 -8.23
C ASN A 24 -10.20 27.35 -7.64
N HIS A 25 -11.37 26.74 -7.81
CA HIS A 25 -11.64 25.38 -7.33
C HIS A 25 -11.86 24.43 -8.51
N ILE A 26 -11.03 23.38 -8.59
CA ILE A 26 -11.07 22.40 -9.69
C ILE A 26 -11.04 20.98 -9.12
N LEU A 27 -11.80 20.09 -9.75
CA LEU A 27 -11.83 18.66 -9.45
C LEU A 27 -11.16 17.84 -10.55
N LEU A 28 -10.12 17.09 -10.17
CA LEU A 28 -9.53 16.04 -10.98
C LEU A 28 -10.15 14.68 -10.61
N ALA A 29 -11.07 14.23 -11.47
CA ALA A 29 -11.88 13.03 -11.28
C ALA A 29 -11.56 11.86 -12.21
N ASP A 30 -10.30 11.73 -12.63
CA ASP A 30 -9.83 10.60 -13.45
C ASP A 30 -10.21 9.22 -12.85
N GLU A 31 -10.17 8.16 -13.65
CA GLU A 31 -10.36 6.80 -13.14
C GLU A 31 -9.27 6.43 -12.10
N VAL A 32 -9.58 5.49 -11.21
CA VAL A 32 -8.64 5.04 -10.18
C VAL A 32 -7.37 4.49 -10.84
N GLY A 33 -6.21 4.95 -10.37
CA GLY A 33 -4.91 4.43 -10.80
C GLY A 33 -4.28 5.09 -12.02
N LEU A 34 -4.90 6.13 -12.60
CA LEU A 34 -4.34 6.91 -13.72
C LEU A 34 -3.29 7.96 -13.33
N GLY A 35 -2.85 7.99 -12.07
CA GLY A 35 -1.72 8.84 -11.65
C GLY A 35 -2.09 10.29 -11.35
N LYS A 36 -3.18 10.55 -10.62
CA LYS A 36 -3.60 11.91 -10.22
C LYS A 36 -2.50 12.74 -9.56
N THR A 37 -1.66 12.12 -8.74
CA THR A 37 -0.53 12.80 -8.08
C THR A 37 0.53 13.27 -9.09
N ILE A 38 0.68 12.57 -10.23
CA ILE A 38 1.59 13.01 -11.31
C ILE A 38 0.98 14.23 -12.02
N ILE A 39 -0.32 14.23 -12.28
CA ILE A 39 -1.02 15.40 -12.82
C ILE A 39 -0.90 16.57 -11.84
N ALA A 40 -1.12 16.34 -10.55
CA ALA A 40 -0.98 17.36 -9.51
C ALA A 40 0.46 17.93 -9.44
N SER A 41 1.48 17.09 -9.60
CA SER A 41 2.88 17.52 -9.70
C SER A 41 3.10 18.46 -10.88
N ASP A 42 2.56 18.13 -12.06
CA ASP A 42 2.69 18.96 -13.25
C ASP A 42 1.91 20.28 -13.11
N VAL A 43 0.75 20.25 -12.45
CA VAL A 43 0.00 21.46 -12.08
C VAL A 43 0.79 22.34 -11.12
N ILE A 44 1.42 21.77 -10.08
CA ILE A 44 2.29 22.52 -9.15
C ILE A 44 3.36 23.26 -9.96
N SER A 45 4.10 22.56 -10.80
CA SER A 45 5.20 23.16 -11.58
C SER A 45 4.71 24.30 -12.48
N LYS A 46 3.61 24.13 -13.20
CA LYS A 46 3.04 25.16 -14.09
C LYS A 46 2.54 26.39 -13.31
N VAL A 47 1.84 26.18 -12.19
CA VAL A 47 1.31 27.28 -11.37
C VAL A 47 2.43 28.02 -10.66
N ALA A 48 3.42 27.32 -10.12
CA ALA A 48 4.60 27.89 -9.48
C ALA A 48 5.40 28.76 -10.47
N GLU A 49 5.66 28.25 -11.68
CA GLU A 49 6.34 29.01 -12.73
C GLU A 49 5.58 30.30 -13.10
N TRP A 50 4.24 30.21 -13.20
CA TRP A 50 3.41 31.39 -13.48
C TRP A 50 3.46 32.42 -12.35
N HIS A 51 3.38 32.00 -11.08
CA HIS A 51 3.54 32.88 -9.92
C HIS A 51 4.92 33.57 -9.94
N ARG A 52 5.99 32.82 -10.20
CA ARG A 52 7.36 33.34 -10.28
C ARG A 52 7.52 34.40 -11.36
N ILE A 53 7.06 34.12 -12.58
CA ILE A 53 7.31 34.98 -13.75
C ILE A 53 6.35 36.18 -13.80
N LYS A 54 5.08 35.99 -13.43
CA LYS A 54 4.02 36.99 -13.65
C LYS A 54 3.60 37.74 -12.41
N LYS A 55 3.68 37.12 -11.22
CA LYS A 55 3.34 37.79 -9.96
C LYS A 55 4.56 38.33 -9.22
N ASN A 56 5.77 37.92 -9.61
CA ASN A 56 7.02 38.27 -8.95
C ASN A 56 6.98 37.86 -7.46
N ASP A 57 6.40 36.68 -7.20
CA ASP A 57 6.38 36.07 -5.88
C ASP A 57 7.77 35.48 -5.60
N ASP A 58 8.30 35.72 -4.40
CA ASP A 58 9.63 35.24 -4.00
C ASP A 58 9.60 33.80 -3.47
N PHE A 59 8.40 33.26 -3.17
CA PHE A 59 8.22 31.92 -2.58
C PHE A 59 6.84 31.34 -2.92
N PHE A 60 6.75 30.03 -3.16
CA PHE A 60 5.51 29.33 -3.52
C PHE A 60 5.20 28.19 -2.54
N LYS A 61 4.08 28.30 -1.82
CA LYS A 61 3.68 27.34 -0.77
C LYS A 61 2.54 26.43 -1.24
N VAL A 62 2.77 25.13 -1.15
CA VAL A 62 1.79 24.09 -1.45
C VAL A 62 1.36 23.37 -0.18
N ILE A 63 0.07 23.40 0.11
CA ILE A 63 -0.53 22.56 1.16
C ILE A 63 -1.07 21.28 0.52
N TYR A 64 -0.68 20.12 1.04
CA TYR A 64 -1.18 18.82 0.60
C TYR A 64 -1.95 18.12 1.71
N ILE A 65 -3.26 18.02 1.57
CA ILE A 65 -4.16 17.35 2.54
C ILE A 65 -4.46 15.94 2.05
N CYS A 66 -4.27 14.94 2.91
CA CYS A 66 -4.56 13.55 2.58
C CYS A 66 -5.11 12.76 3.77
N SER A 67 -5.67 11.58 3.52
CA SER A 67 -6.40 10.79 4.53
C SER A 67 -5.56 9.97 5.48
N ASN A 68 -4.29 9.74 5.17
CA ASN A 68 -3.43 8.91 5.99
C ASN A 68 -1.96 9.31 5.84
N ILE A 69 -1.21 9.24 6.94
CA ILE A 69 0.24 9.49 6.99
C ILE A 69 1.05 8.60 6.04
N ASN A 70 0.60 7.36 5.80
CA ASN A 70 1.25 6.45 4.85
C ASN A 70 1.07 6.93 3.40
N ILE A 71 -0.11 7.48 3.09
CA ILE A 71 -0.41 8.06 1.77
C ILE A 71 0.40 9.34 1.60
N ALA A 72 0.45 10.17 2.64
CA ALA A 72 1.23 11.40 2.68
C ALA A 72 2.70 11.16 2.28
N SER A 73 3.39 10.27 2.99
CA SER A 73 4.81 10.00 2.76
C SER A 73 5.09 9.46 1.35
N GLN A 74 4.19 8.64 0.79
CA GLN A 74 4.30 8.13 -0.56
C GLN A 74 4.08 9.23 -1.61
N ASN A 75 3.02 10.02 -1.46
CA ASN A 75 2.59 10.97 -2.47
C ASN A 75 3.42 12.24 -2.47
N CYS A 76 3.99 12.68 -1.34
CA CYS A 76 4.90 13.83 -1.29
C CYS A 76 6.06 13.67 -2.28
N ARG A 77 6.67 12.48 -2.35
CA ARG A 77 7.75 12.18 -3.32
C ARG A 77 7.30 12.23 -4.78
N LYS A 78 6.01 12.10 -5.04
CA LYS A 78 5.42 12.12 -6.38
C LYS A 78 4.96 13.52 -6.81
N LEU A 79 4.88 14.48 -5.89
CA LEU A 79 4.41 15.85 -6.14
C LEU A 79 5.47 16.79 -6.72
N GLY A 80 6.69 16.30 -6.94
CA GLY A 80 7.71 17.02 -7.73
C GLY A 80 8.59 18.00 -6.93
N ILE A 81 8.26 18.26 -5.66
CA ILE A 81 9.05 19.13 -4.77
C ILE A 81 10.19 18.31 -4.15
N ALA A 82 11.37 18.92 -4.00
CA ALA A 82 12.56 18.28 -3.43
C ALA A 82 12.30 17.79 -2.00
N ALA A 83 12.96 16.69 -1.61
CA ALA A 83 12.71 16.07 -0.30
C ALA A 83 13.13 16.99 0.87
N GLU A 84 14.16 17.81 0.70
CA GLU A 84 14.56 18.84 1.67
C GLU A 84 13.51 19.96 1.86
N ASP A 85 12.71 20.24 0.82
CA ASP A 85 11.67 21.28 0.82
C ASP A 85 10.27 20.72 1.16
N CYS A 86 10.18 19.42 1.43
CA CYS A 86 8.98 18.74 1.93
C CYS A 86 9.04 18.60 3.45
N LEU A 87 8.04 19.13 4.16
CA LEU A 87 7.94 18.93 5.61
C LEU A 87 7.58 17.47 5.95
N HIS A 88 8.18 16.93 7.01
CA HIS A 88 7.88 15.57 7.47
C HIS A 88 6.48 15.49 8.09
N VAL A 89 5.76 14.41 7.78
CA VAL A 89 4.37 14.20 8.26
C VAL A 89 4.31 13.89 9.77
N SER A 90 5.40 13.45 10.40
CA SER A 90 5.50 13.37 11.86
C SER A 90 5.44 14.75 12.52
N ASP A 91 5.91 15.77 11.79
CA ASP A 91 6.02 17.15 12.25
C ASP A 91 4.79 17.97 11.84
N SER A 92 3.82 17.40 11.11
CA SER A 92 2.70 18.11 10.48
C SER A 92 1.49 18.39 11.39
N ARG A 93 1.63 18.23 12.72
CA ARG A 93 0.57 18.61 13.66
C ARG A 93 0.33 20.10 13.54
N LEU A 94 -0.93 20.50 13.34
CA LEU A 94 -1.28 21.89 13.06
C LEU A 94 -0.85 22.83 14.19
N SER A 95 -1.03 22.39 15.45
CA SER A 95 -0.63 23.12 16.66
C SER A 95 0.87 23.40 16.80
N MET A 96 1.73 22.80 15.95
CA MET A 96 3.18 23.02 15.97
C MET A 96 3.72 23.68 14.70
N GLN A 97 2.89 23.89 13.66
CA GLN A 97 3.40 24.36 12.36
C GLN A 97 4.02 25.75 12.43
N HIS A 98 3.55 26.62 13.33
CA HIS A 98 4.15 27.93 13.54
C HIS A 98 5.68 27.85 13.73
N LEU A 99 6.21 26.91 14.53
CA LEU A 99 7.65 26.79 14.75
C LEU A 99 8.36 26.43 13.45
N ARG A 100 7.77 25.54 12.67
CA ARG A 100 8.40 25.06 11.45
C ARG A 100 8.41 26.11 10.36
N ILE A 101 7.32 26.87 10.20
CA ILE A 101 7.20 27.99 9.27
C ILE A 101 8.37 28.96 9.49
N TYR A 102 8.62 29.39 10.73
CA TYR A 102 9.75 30.27 11.05
C TYR A 102 11.11 29.57 11.05
N GLN A 103 11.21 28.25 11.19
CA GLN A 103 12.49 27.56 11.01
C GLN A 103 12.89 27.49 9.54
N THR A 104 11.91 27.52 8.64
CA THR A 104 12.12 27.52 7.19
C THR A 104 12.15 28.92 6.59
N ASP A 105 11.69 29.93 7.32
CA ASP A 105 11.76 31.32 6.88
C ASP A 105 13.23 31.78 6.86
N GLY A 106 13.76 32.12 5.68
CA GLY A 106 15.16 32.57 5.51
C GLY A 106 16.25 31.49 5.45
N SER A 107 15.92 30.20 5.39
CA SER A 107 16.89 29.17 4.97
C SER A 107 17.12 29.19 3.46
N ASP A 108 18.25 28.63 3.01
CA ASP A 108 18.64 28.45 1.60
C ASP A 108 17.73 27.41 0.91
N HIS A 109 16.42 27.67 0.88
CA HIS A 109 15.40 26.82 0.27
C HIS A 109 15.27 27.13 -1.22
N ASN A 110 14.81 26.13 -1.97
CA ASN A 110 14.32 26.38 -3.31
C ASN A 110 13.01 27.20 -3.27
N TYR A 111 12.61 27.72 -4.42
CA TYR A 111 11.42 28.56 -4.60
C TYR A 111 10.10 27.95 -4.09
N GLU A 112 10.01 26.62 -3.93
CA GLU A 112 8.79 25.87 -3.63
C GLU A 112 8.87 25.17 -2.27
N GLN A 113 7.75 25.06 -1.54
CA GLN A 113 7.65 24.30 -0.29
C GLN A 113 6.37 23.45 -0.22
N LEU A 114 6.49 22.20 0.25
CA LEU A 114 5.35 21.29 0.44
C LEU A 114 5.06 21.04 1.92
N ILE A 115 3.81 21.28 2.33
CA ILE A 115 3.32 21.07 3.70
C ILE A 115 2.25 19.97 3.69
N PRO A 116 2.61 18.70 3.97
CA PRO A 116 1.64 17.61 4.04
C PRO A 116 0.88 17.62 5.36
N MET A 117 -0.44 17.54 5.31
CA MET A 117 -1.33 17.51 6.46
C MET A 117 -2.31 16.34 6.38
N THR A 118 -2.67 15.77 7.54
CA THR A 118 -3.65 14.68 7.63
C THR A 118 -4.74 15.02 8.65
N PRO A 119 -6.04 15.10 8.25
CA PRO A 119 -7.16 15.48 9.13
C PRO A 119 -7.19 14.78 10.49
N ALA A 120 -7.06 13.46 10.52
CA ALA A 120 -7.13 12.71 11.77
C ALA A 120 -6.02 13.05 12.78
N THR A 121 -4.79 13.33 12.34
CA THR A 121 -3.69 13.68 13.26
C THR A 121 -3.60 15.18 13.49
N SER A 122 -3.75 15.98 12.45
CA SER A 122 -3.55 17.42 12.57
C SER A 122 -4.80 18.12 13.13
N PHE A 123 -5.98 17.46 13.12
CA PHE A 123 -7.28 18.11 13.39
C PHE A 123 -8.30 17.30 14.22
N SER A 124 -8.08 16.01 14.56
CA SER A 124 -8.95 15.33 15.53
C SER A 124 -8.43 15.51 16.96
N MET A 125 -8.89 16.55 17.66
CA MET A 125 -8.66 16.73 19.10
C MET A 125 -9.78 16.12 19.96
N THR A 126 -10.43 15.06 19.47
CA THR A 126 -11.57 14.43 20.17
C THR A 126 -11.10 13.62 21.39
N GLY A 127 -11.28 14.19 22.58
CA GLY A 127 -11.27 13.49 23.88
C GLY A 127 -9.92 13.15 24.51
N GLY A 128 -8.80 13.45 23.84
CA GLY A 128 -7.43 13.22 24.35
C GLY A 128 -6.67 14.52 24.66
N GLN A 129 -5.47 14.41 25.23
CA GLN A 129 -4.62 15.53 25.67
C GLN A 129 -3.48 15.89 24.69
N GLY A 130 -3.55 15.43 23.44
CA GLY A 130 -2.44 15.53 22.48
C GLY A 130 -1.21 14.67 22.82
N ILE A 131 -0.15 14.79 22.02
CA ILE A 131 1.15 14.14 22.28
C ILE A 131 2.03 14.98 23.23
N GLN A 132 3.12 14.42 23.75
CA GLN A 132 3.98 15.13 24.72
C GLN A 132 4.66 16.34 24.07
N GLU A 133 5.04 16.19 22.81
CA GLU A 133 5.72 17.15 21.98
C GLU A 133 4.90 18.44 21.79
N GLU A 134 3.61 18.31 21.42
CA GLU A 134 2.68 19.45 21.31
C GLU A 134 2.62 20.22 22.63
N ARG A 135 2.41 19.52 23.74
CA ARG A 135 2.27 20.14 25.06
C ARG A 135 3.55 20.81 25.53
N ALA A 136 4.71 20.23 25.21
CA ALA A 136 6.00 20.80 25.53
C ALA A 136 6.28 22.09 24.75
N LEU A 137 5.96 22.14 23.46
CA LEU A 137 6.10 23.36 22.65
C LEU A 137 5.17 24.49 23.14
N ILE A 138 3.91 24.14 23.44
CA ILE A 138 2.93 25.06 24.03
C ILE A 138 3.44 25.62 25.36
N PHE A 139 3.98 24.77 26.25
CA PHE A 139 4.56 25.20 27.53
C PHE A 139 5.71 26.19 27.33
N VAL A 140 6.61 25.86 26.41
CA VAL A 140 7.79 26.65 26.09
C VAL A 140 7.37 28.07 25.65
N LEU A 141 6.32 28.22 24.84
CA LEU A 141 5.86 29.54 24.41
C LEU A 141 5.02 30.25 25.49
N LEU A 142 4.03 29.59 26.09
CA LEU A 142 3.17 30.20 27.12
C LEU A 142 3.94 30.66 28.35
N ARG A 143 5.01 29.98 28.77
CA ARG A 143 5.80 30.41 29.96
C ARG A 143 6.52 31.76 29.77
N ARG A 144 6.59 32.25 28.52
CA ARG A 144 7.12 33.56 28.13
C ARG A 144 6.04 34.66 28.10
N PHE A 145 4.76 34.27 28.10
CA PHE A 145 3.64 35.20 28.26
C PHE A 145 3.62 35.77 29.68
N ARG A 146 3.39 37.08 29.80
CA ARG A 146 3.62 37.87 31.03
C ARG A 146 3.01 37.22 32.28
N ASP A 147 1.73 36.88 32.24
CA ASP A 147 0.99 36.41 33.42
C ASP A 147 1.25 34.93 33.73
N PHE A 148 1.57 34.12 32.72
CA PHE A 148 1.97 32.73 32.88
C PHE A 148 3.42 32.58 33.39
N SER A 149 4.24 33.63 33.24
CA SER A 149 5.62 33.65 33.74
C SER A 149 5.71 33.51 35.27
N HIS A 150 4.66 33.92 36.00
CA HIS A 150 4.58 33.82 37.46
C HIS A 150 4.06 32.46 37.95
N VAL A 151 3.42 31.67 37.08
CA VAL A 151 2.82 30.36 37.42
C VAL A 151 3.49 29.19 36.70
N ARG A 152 4.74 29.36 36.24
CA ARG A 152 5.51 28.37 35.44
C ARG A 152 5.46 26.94 35.97
N LYS A 153 5.58 26.76 37.29
CA LYS A 153 5.55 25.43 37.92
C LYS A 153 4.21 24.74 37.69
N HIS A 154 3.11 25.43 37.95
CA HIS A 154 1.76 24.89 37.80
C HIS A 154 1.37 24.74 36.32
N LEU A 155 1.82 25.66 35.44
CA LEU A 155 1.65 25.52 34.00
C LEU A 155 2.36 24.28 33.45
N ASN A 156 3.59 24.00 33.92
CA ASN A 156 4.31 22.77 33.56
C ASN A 156 3.53 21.52 34.03
N GLN A 157 2.98 21.53 35.24
CA GLN A 157 2.16 20.42 35.76
C GLN A 157 0.87 20.21 34.94
N LEU A 158 0.21 21.31 34.54
CA LEU A 158 -0.97 21.26 33.68
C LEU A 158 -0.64 20.54 32.37
N LEU A 159 0.40 20.99 31.66
CA LEU A 159 0.81 20.44 30.37
C LEU A 159 1.50 19.07 30.48
N GLN A 160 2.06 18.69 31.64
CA GLN A 160 2.60 17.35 31.86
C GLN A 160 1.49 16.28 31.96
N MET A 161 0.31 16.63 32.47
CA MET A 161 -0.86 15.78 32.74
C MET A 161 -0.67 14.64 33.76
N ASP A 162 0.44 13.93 33.72
CA ASP A 162 0.78 12.83 34.64
C ASP A 162 2.18 13.05 35.23
N PRO A 163 2.33 13.12 36.57
CA PRO A 163 3.65 13.30 37.19
C PRO A 163 4.63 12.15 36.91
N LYS A 164 4.15 10.98 36.45
CA LYS A 164 4.96 9.80 36.09
C LYS A 164 5.30 9.73 34.60
N LEU A 165 4.96 10.76 33.82
CA LEU A 165 5.22 10.79 32.39
C LEU A 165 6.73 10.77 32.11
N ARG A 166 7.21 9.69 31.52
CA ARG A 166 8.64 9.51 31.20
C ARG A 166 9.06 10.47 30.08
N ARG A 167 10.30 10.98 30.18
CA ARG A 167 10.97 11.85 29.18
C ARG A 167 10.37 13.25 28.99
N TRP A 168 9.40 13.67 29.81
CA TRP A 168 8.80 14.99 29.71
C TRP A 168 9.83 16.12 29.72
N ASP A 169 10.73 16.13 30.71
CA ASP A 169 11.75 17.18 30.83
C ASP A 169 12.77 17.17 29.67
N GLU A 170 13.11 15.99 29.14
CA GLU A 170 13.95 15.86 27.95
C GLU A 170 13.30 16.55 26.73
N ILE A 171 11.99 16.32 26.54
CA ILE A 171 11.22 16.89 25.42
C ILE A 171 11.05 18.40 25.58
N VAL A 172 10.77 18.89 26.79
CA VAL A 172 10.68 20.34 27.07
C VAL A 172 12.01 21.04 26.79
N ASN A 173 13.13 20.46 27.21
CA ASN A 173 14.45 21.01 26.93
C ASN A 173 14.79 21.00 25.43
N TYR A 174 14.38 19.96 24.71
CA TYR A 174 14.52 19.90 23.27
C TYR A 174 13.77 21.05 22.58
N TYR A 175 12.48 21.26 22.89
CA TYR A 175 11.70 22.34 22.28
C TYR A 175 12.13 23.74 22.73
N GLU A 176 12.64 23.89 23.95
CA GLU A 176 13.26 25.15 24.40
C GLU A 176 14.45 25.51 23.52
N MET A 177 15.30 24.54 23.20
CA MET A 177 16.43 24.71 22.29
C MET A 177 15.93 25.07 20.89
N GLN A 178 14.95 24.33 20.34
CA GLN A 178 14.39 24.60 19.01
C GLN A 178 13.81 26.01 18.87
N VAL A 179 13.01 26.46 19.85
CA VAL A 179 12.41 27.81 19.86
C VAL A 179 13.49 28.89 19.98
N THR A 180 14.51 28.67 20.80
CA THR A 180 15.61 29.64 20.98
C THR A 180 16.47 29.75 19.72
N VAL A 181 16.77 28.63 19.06
CA VAL A 181 17.49 28.60 17.78
C VAL A 181 16.66 29.29 16.69
N CYS A 182 15.37 28.95 16.58
CA CYS A 182 14.45 29.56 15.62
C CYS A 182 14.41 31.08 15.80
N ASN A 183 14.26 31.59 17.02
CA ASN A 183 14.23 33.02 17.28
C ASN A 183 15.59 33.71 17.06
N ARG A 184 16.69 32.97 17.08
CA ARG A 184 18.01 33.54 16.74
C ARG A 184 18.14 33.77 15.24
N VAL A 185 17.59 32.87 14.44
CA VAL A 185 17.57 32.95 12.97
C VAL A 185 16.50 33.95 12.51
N ASN A 186 15.30 33.89 13.10
CA ASN A 186 14.17 34.77 12.84
C ASN A 186 13.78 35.54 14.11
N PRO A 187 14.37 36.74 14.35
CA PRO A 187 14.23 37.50 15.59
C PRO A 187 12.80 37.87 16.00
N VAL A 188 11.86 37.84 15.06
CA VAL A 188 10.45 38.18 15.27
C VAL A 188 9.60 36.98 15.71
N TYR A 189 10.12 35.75 15.67
CA TYR A 189 9.30 34.56 15.91
C TYR A 189 8.59 34.57 17.27
N ILE A 190 9.32 34.80 18.36
CA ILE A 190 8.74 34.80 19.71
C ILE A 190 7.80 35.98 19.88
N SER A 191 8.14 37.18 19.37
CA SER A 191 7.24 38.34 19.47
C SER A 191 5.93 38.08 18.74
N ASP A 192 5.99 37.58 17.51
CA ASP A 192 4.79 37.30 16.70
C ASP A 192 3.89 36.25 17.34
N MET A 193 4.47 35.25 18.01
CA MET A 193 3.69 34.25 18.74
C MET A 193 3.04 34.81 20.01
N ILE A 194 3.72 35.72 20.73
CA ILE A 194 3.15 36.37 21.91
C ILE A 194 2.05 37.35 21.51
N ASP A 195 2.26 38.16 20.46
CA ASP A 195 1.26 39.10 19.95
C ASP A 195 0.00 38.37 19.48
N ALA A 196 0.15 37.23 18.80
CA ALA A 196 -0.98 36.40 18.41
C ALA A 196 -1.73 35.83 19.63
N LEU A 197 -1.02 35.37 20.66
CA LEU A 197 -1.64 34.91 21.91
C LEU A 197 -2.36 36.04 22.65
N GLU A 198 -1.80 37.25 22.68
CA GLU A 198 -2.44 38.43 23.27
C GLU A 198 -3.75 38.77 22.57
N ALA A 199 -3.77 38.74 21.23
CA ALA A 199 -4.98 38.96 20.45
C ALA A 199 -6.07 37.93 20.79
N VAL A 200 -5.72 36.63 20.79
CA VAL A 200 -6.69 35.57 21.09
C VAL A 200 -7.22 35.65 22.52
N PHE A 201 -6.36 35.89 23.52
CA PHE A 201 -6.79 36.00 24.91
C PHE A 201 -7.63 37.25 25.18
N LYS A 202 -7.40 38.34 24.44
CA LYS A 202 -8.24 39.54 24.51
C LYS A 202 -9.63 39.32 23.93
N GLU A 203 -9.75 38.52 22.87
CA GLU A 203 -11.04 38.15 22.28
C GLU A 203 -11.80 37.11 23.12
N ASN A 204 -11.09 36.30 23.90
CA ASN A 204 -11.66 35.23 24.74
C ASN A 204 -11.21 35.33 26.21
N GLU A 205 -11.58 36.40 26.91
CA GLU A 205 -11.20 36.64 28.32
C GLU A 205 -11.59 35.47 29.25
N ALA A 206 -12.77 34.86 29.05
CA ALA A 206 -13.21 33.73 29.86
C ALA A 206 -12.27 32.50 29.75
N LEU A 207 -11.77 32.23 28.54
CA LEU A 207 -10.82 31.14 28.31
C LEU A 207 -9.48 31.41 28.98
N TYR A 208 -9.03 32.66 28.88
CA TYR A 208 -7.81 33.11 29.54
C TYR A 208 -7.89 32.92 31.06
N ASP A 209 -8.98 33.37 31.68
CA ASP A 209 -9.22 33.24 33.11
C ASP A 209 -9.34 31.78 33.57
N ASP A 210 -10.01 30.92 32.79
CA ASP A 210 -10.12 29.49 33.07
C ASP A 210 -8.73 28.83 33.16
N ILE A 211 -7.88 29.04 32.14
CA ILE A 211 -6.55 28.42 32.07
C ILE A 211 -5.65 28.97 33.19
N LEU A 212 -5.71 30.27 33.46
CA LEU A 212 -4.93 30.89 34.52
C LEU A 212 -5.41 30.46 35.91
N GLY A 213 -6.71 30.28 36.10
CA GLY A 213 -7.35 29.77 37.31
C GLY A 213 -6.84 28.36 37.66
N LEU A 214 -6.77 27.46 36.67
CA LEU A 214 -6.19 26.12 36.83
C LEU A 214 -4.73 26.20 37.30
N CYS A 215 -3.96 27.13 36.75
CA CYS A 215 -2.55 27.34 37.11
C CYS A 215 -2.34 28.01 38.49
N ARG A 216 -3.41 28.53 39.11
CA ARG A 216 -3.38 29.11 40.47
C ARG A 216 -3.78 28.11 41.56
N ALA A 217 -4.23 26.91 41.19
CA ALA A 217 -4.57 25.86 42.14
C ALA A 217 -3.35 25.44 42.98
N ARG A 218 -3.59 25.05 44.24
CA ARG A 218 -2.53 24.58 45.16
C ARG A 218 -1.83 23.31 44.66
N ASP A 219 -2.57 22.44 43.97
CA ASP A 219 -2.07 21.25 43.31
C ASP A 219 -2.87 20.98 42.03
N VAL A 220 -2.23 21.17 40.87
CA VAL A 220 -2.86 20.98 39.56
C VAL A 220 -3.26 19.51 39.35
N PHE A 221 -2.52 18.53 39.89
CA PHE A 221 -2.85 17.11 39.67
C PHE A 221 -4.12 16.67 40.40
N SER A 222 -4.54 17.40 41.43
CA SER A 222 -5.79 17.17 42.16
C SER A 222 -7.04 17.59 41.36
N ILE A 223 -6.88 18.43 40.32
CA ILE A 223 -7.97 18.86 39.46
C ILE A 223 -8.44 17.68 38.59
N PRO A 224 -9.77 17.49 38.43
CA PRO A 224 -10.33 16.44 37.58
C PRO A 224 -9.68 16.39 36.20
N TYR A 225 -9.34 15.18 35.77
CA TYR A 225 -8.66 14.94 34.48
C TYR A 225 -9.39 15.61 33.31
N ARG A 226 -10.73 15.58 33.33
CA ARG A 226 -11.56 16.15 32.26
C ARG A 226 -11.38 17.67 32.11
N GLU A 227 -11.29 18.40 33.22
CA GLU A 227 -11.10 19.86 33.21
C GLU A 227 -9.71 20.24 32.70
N ARG A 228 -8.67 19.53 33.17
CA ARG A 228 -7.30 19.73 32.68
C ARG A 228 -7.17 19.40 31.19
N SER A 229 -7.77 18.29 30.77
CA SER A 229 -7.77 17.88 29.36
C SER A 229 -8.53 18.88 28.48
N ASP A 230 -9.62 19.47 28.97
CA ASP A 230 -10.38 20.48 28.24
C ASP A 230 -9.54 21.75 28.02
N ALA A 231 -8.88 22.26 29.06
CA ALA A 231 -7.99 23.42 28.95
C ALA A 231 -6.84 23.18 27.97
N ILE A 232 -6.22 21.98 27.98
CA ILE A 232 -5.17 21.62 27.02
C ILE A 232 -5.71 21.59 25.59
N ASN A 233 -6.91 21.05 25.37
CA ASN A 233 -7.49 21.03 24.03
C ASN A 233 -7.81 22.44 23.53
N LYS A 234 -8.30 23.34 24.38
CA LYS A 234 -8.48 24.75 24.01
C LYS A 234 -7.15 25.42 23.67
N LEU A 235 -6.09 25.22 24.45
CA LEU A 235 -4.74 25.71 24.11
C LEU A 235 -4.24 25.16 22.78
N ARG A 236 -4.41 23.86 22.53
CA ARG A 236 -4.01 23.23 21.26
C ARG A 236 -4.77 23.84 20.07
N ARG A 237 -6.07 24.14 20.22
CA ARG A 237 -6.86 24.87 19.20
C ARG A 237 -6.32 26.27 18.94
N ILE A 238 -5.95 27.03 19.97
CA ILE A 238 -5.35 28.36 19.81
C ILE A 238 -4.08 28.28 18.97
N PHE A 239 -3.14 27.40 19.33
CA PHE A 239 -1.89 27.25 18.59
C PHE A 239 -2.09 26.71 17.17
N ALA A 240 -3.12 25.89 16.96
CA ALA A 240 -3.52 25.44 15.63
C ALA A 240 -4.06 26.60 14.77
N GLN A 241 -4.88 27.48 15.35
CA GLN A 241 -5.38 28.69 14.68
C GLN A 241 -4.24 29.66 14.33
N ILE A 242 -3.33 29.94 15.28
CA ILE A 242 -2.16 30.79 15.02
C ILE A 242 -1.32 30.23 13.88
N SER A 243 -1.14 28.91 13.85
CA SER A 243 -0.41 28.23 12.78
C SER A 243 -1.13 28.35 11.44
N LEU A 244 -2.45 28.14 11.42
CA LEU A 244 -3.28 28.34 10.22
C LEU A 244 -3.09 29.76 9.67
N ASP A 245 -3.20 30.77 10.53
CA ASP A 245 -3.06 32.18 10.19
C ASP A 245 -1.73 32.55 9.55
N LYS A 246 -0.69 31.77 9.80
CA LYS A 246 0.66 31.98 9.25
C LYS A 246 0.99 31.14 8.02
N LEU A 247 0.13 30.19 7.61
CA LEU A 247 0.42 29.28 6.49
C LEU A 247 0.44 29.99 5.13
N ASP A 248 -0.55 30.84 4.85
CA ASP A 248 -0.72 31.63 3.60
C ASP A 248 -0.34 30.88 2.31
N PRO A 249 -1.12 29.86 1.90
CA PRO A 249 -0.78 28.99 0.77
C PRO A 249 -1.18 29.56 -0.60
N ASP A 250 -0.36 29.29 -1.62
CA ASP A 250 -0.68 29.62 -3.03
C ASP A 250 -1.56 28.57 -3.71
N LEU A 251 -1.38 27.31 -3.30
CA LEU A 251 -2.09 26.15 -3.84
C LEU A 251 -2.39 25.13 -2.74
N VAL A 252 -3.64 24.69 -2.66
CA VAL A 252 -4.11 23.63 -1.76
C VAL A 252 -4.52 22.43 -2.60
N ILE A 253 -3.93 21.28 -2.31
CA ILE A 253 -4.27 20.01 -2.95
C ILE A 253 -4.96 19.12 -1.92
N MET A 254 -6.17 18.67 -2.20
CA MET A 254 -6.93 17.78 -1.34
C MET A 254 -7.09 16.41 -1.99
N ASP A 255 -6.38 15.42 -1.47
CA ASP A 255 -6.40 14.05 -1.96
C ASP A 255 -7.37 13.18 -1.17
N GLU A 256 -8.10 12.32 -1.89
CA GLU A 256 -9.22 11.52 -1.37
C GLU A 256 -10.25 12.41 -0.62
N PHE A 257 -10.58 13.58 -1.19
CA PHE A 257 -11.38 14.61 -0.51
C PHE A 257 -12.76 14.12 -0.04
N GLN A 258 -13.32 13.08 -0.67
CA GLN A 258 -14.59 12.46 -0.29
C GLN A 258 -14.60 11.90 1.14
N ARG A 259 -13.43 11.67 1.74
CA ARG A 259 -13.29 11.29 3.16
C ARG A 259 -13.48 12.46 4.11
N PHE A 260 -13.52 13.68 3.60
CA PHE A 260 -13.56 14.90 4.37
C PHE A 260 -14.68 15.81 3.90
N LYS A 261 -15.87 15.24 3.65
CA LYS A 261 -17.07 16.02 3.29
C LYS A 261 -17.38 17.10 4.34
N GLU A 262 -17.06 16.86 5.60
CA GLU A 262 -17.14 17.86 6.67
C GLU A 262 -16.27 19.10 6.43
N LEU A 263 -15.27 19.05 5.54
CA LEU A 263 -14.46 20.20 5.13
C LEU A 263 -15.12 21.05 4.04
N ILE A 264 -16.19 20.59 3.39
CA ILE A 264 -16.91 21.39 2.37
C ILE A 264 -18.27 21.86 2.85
N THR A 265 -18.81 21.25 3.91
CA THR A 265 -20.06 21.69 4.55
C THR A 265 -19.72 22.56 5.77
N PRO A 266 -20.16 23.83 5.84
CA PRO A 266 -19.87 24.70 6.97
C PRO A 266 -20.45 24.12 8.27
N GLN A 267 -19.59 23.74 9.21
CA GLN A 267 -19.95 23.31 10.56
C GLN A 267 -19.04 23.97 11.60
N ASP A 268 -19.56 24.10 12.83
CA ASP A 268 -18.88 24.66 14.01
C ASP A 268 -17.87 23.65 14.64
N THR A 269 -17.12 22.93 13.78
CA THR A 269 -16.17 21.87 14.17
C THR A 269 -14.72 22.27 13.80
N GLU A 270 -13.72 21.61 14.40
CA GLU A 270 -12.30 21.90 14.15
C GLU A 270 -11.89 21.70 12.68
N SER A 271 -12.49 20.71 12.01
CA SER A 271 -12.39 20.51 10.56
C SER A 271 -12.90 21.75 9.79
N GLY A 272 -13.94 22.42 10.30
CA GLY A 272 -14.49 23.65 9.75
C GLY A 272 -13.51 24.84 9.73
N MET A 273 -12.52 24.90 10.63
CA MET A 273 -11.52 26.00 10.63
C MET A 273 -10.69 26.02 9.34
N LEU A 274 -10.34 24.84 8.84
CA LEU A 274 -9.57 24.63 7.62
C LEU A 274 -10.39 25.04 6.39
N SER A 275 -11.64 24.57 6.37
CA SER A 275 -12.64 24.89 5.35
C SER A 275 -12.86 26.39 5.24
N GLN A 276 -13.12 27.03 6.38
CA GLN A 276 -13.39 28.45 6.44
C GLN A 276 -12.18 29.28 6.00
N LYS A 277 -10.96 28.84 6.33
CA LYS A 277 -9.74 29.59 6.00
C LYS A 277 -9.29 29.45 4.55
N PHE A 278 -9.19 28.23 4.03
CA PHE A 278 -8.59 28.00 2.70
C PHE A 278 -9.60 27.67 1.61
N LEU A 279 -10.81 27.24 1.96
CA LEU A 279 -11.79 26.72 1.01
C LEU A 279 -12.96 27.69 0.77
N HIS A 280 -13.10 28.72 1.60
CA HIS A 280 -14.07 29.81 1.41
C HIS A 280 -13.43 31.17 1.10
N ASP A 281 -12.09 31.28 1.19
CA ASP A 281 -11.36 32.45 0.70
C ASP A 281 -11.21 32.36 -0.83
N SER A 282 -11.77 33.34 -1.53
CA SER A 282 -11.81 33.36 -3.00
C SER A 282 -10.45 33.50 -3.69
N SER A 283 -9.36 33.73 -2.96
CA SER A 283 -8.03 34.03 -3.55
C SER A 283 -7.14 32.80 -3.75
N VAL A 284 -7.35 31.72 -2.98
CA VAL A 284 -6.47 30.54 -2.95
C VAL A 284 -6.91 29.53 -4.01
N LYS A 285 -5.94 28.90 -4.70
CA LYS A 285 -6.23 27.82 -5.66
C LYS A 285 -6.39 26.49 -4.94
N VAL A 286 -7.45 25.76 -5.28
CA VAL A 286 -7.79 24.47 -4.70
C VAL A 286 -7.92 23.42 -5.80
N LEU A 287 -7.12 22.36 -5.70
CA LEU A 287 -7.18 21.18 -6.56
C LEU A 287 -7.67 19.98 -5.75
N LEU A 288 -8.88 19.51 -6.04
CA LEU A 288 -9.44 18.30 -5.46
C LEU A 288 -9.03 17.08 -6.30
N LEU A 289 -8.49 16.05 -5.65
CA LEU A 289 -8.15 14.78 -6.28
C LEU A 289 -9.09 13.70 -5.74
N SER A 290 -9.98 13.18 -6.59
CA SER A 290 -10.80 12.02 -6.23
C SER A 290 -11.37 11.36 -7.46
N ALA A 291 -11.18 10.05 -7.61
CA ALA A 291 -11.84 9.31 -8.67
C ALA A 291 -13.37 9.25 -8.48
N THR A 292 -13.81 9.39 -7.23
CA THR A 292 -15.18 9.15 -6.78
C THR A 292 -15.61 10.22 -5.79
N PRO A 293 -15.82 11.46 -6.29
CA PRO A 293 -16.05 12.66 -5.48
C PRO A 293 -17.31 12.60 -4.58
N TYR A 294 -18.31 11.82 -4.97
CA TYR A 294 -19.59 11.64 -4.28
C TYR A 294 -20.04 10.19 -4.43
N LYS A 295 -20.95 9.74 -3.58
CA LYS A 295 -21.55 8.40 -3.70
C LYS A 295 -22.19 8.29 -5.09
N PRO A 296 -21.92 7.20 -5.83
CA PRO A 296 -22.51 7.03 -7.15
C PRO A 296 -24.02 6.86 -7.05
N TYR A 297 -24.45 6.27 -5.93
CA TYR A 297 -25.75 5.69 -5.71
C TYR A 297 -25.96 5.50 -4.19
N THR A 298 -27.18 5.76 -3.71
CA THR A 298 -27.62 5.51 -2.33
C THR A 298 -28.83 4.58 -2.38
N THR A 299 -28.83 3.49 -1.60
CA THR A 299 -29.95 2.55 -1.52
C THR A 299 -31.13 3.12 -0.72
N LEU A 300 -32.34 2.61 -0.95
CA LEU A 300 -33.52 2.92 -0.10
C LEU A 300 -33.29 2.55 1.36
N GLU A 301 -32.51 1.49 1.64
CA GLU A 301 -32.15 1.07 2.99
C GLU A 301 -31.23 2.09 3.67
N GLU A 302 -30.22 2.61 2.96
CA GLU A 302 -29.34 3.68 3.46
C GLU A 302 -30.09 4.99 3.69
N LEU A 303 -31.01 5.35 2.79
CA LEU A 303 -31.90 6.51 2.98
C LEU A 303 -32.81 6.33 4.20
N ALA A 304 -33.33 5.12 4.43
CA ALA A 304 -34.15 4.80 5.61
C ALA A 304 -33.33 4.81 6.91
N LEU A 305 -32.02 4.53 6.84
CA LEU A 305 -31.06 4.67 7.94
C LEU A 305 -30.59 6.12 8.17
N GLY A 306 -31.12 7.07 7.41
CA GLY A 306 -30.82 8.50 7.57
C GLY A 306 -29.52 8.95 6.90
N GLU A 307 -28.96 8.17 5.96
CA GLU A 307 -27.84 8.63 5.15
C GLU A 307 -28.27 9.69 4.14
N GLU A 308 -27.40 10.67 3.88
CA GLU A 308 -27.64 11.69 2.86
C GLU A 308 -27.68 11.06 1.45
N GLY A 309 -28.64 11.49 0.63
CA GLY A 309 -28.80 11.00 -0.73
C GLY A 309 -27.68 11.47 -1.66
N HIS A 310 -27.23 10.60 -2.57
CA HIS A 310 -26.14 10.86 -3.53
C HIS A 310 -26.29 12.16 -4.34
N TYR A 311 -27.52 12.57 -4.68
CA TYR A 311 -27.79 13.80 -5.41
C TYR A 311 -27.45 15.07 -4.59
N LYS A 312 -27.69 15.02 -3.28
CA LYS A 312 -27.29 16.11 -2.37
C LYS A 312 -25.77 16.21 -2.33
N GLU A 313 -25.08 15.08 -2.18
CA GLU A 313 -23.60 15.07 -2.18
C GLU A 313 -23.01 15.60 -3.49
N PHE A 314 -23.60 15.24 -4.65
CA PHE A 314 -23.21 15.80 -5.94
C PHE A 314 -23.38 17.32 -5.96
N THR A 315 -24.53 17.81 -5.51
CA THR A 315 -24.86 19.24 -5.47
C THR A 315 -23.89 20.00 -4.57
N ASP A 316 -23.60 19.48 -3.38
CA ASP A 316 -22.68 20.11 -2.43
C ASP A 316 -21.26 20.24 -3.00
N VAL A 317 -20.80 19.22 -3.73
CA VAL A 317 -19.50 19.26 -4.43
C VAL A 317 -19.50 20.30 -5.55
N MET A 318 -20.56 20.36 -6.36
CA MET A 318 -20.65 21.34 -7.45
C MET A 318 -20.77 22.77 -6.93
N ASP A 319 -21.50 22.99 -5.84
CA ASP A 319 -21.62 24.29 -5.18
C ASP A 319 -20.29 24.75 -4.58
N PHE A 320 -19.53 23.81 -4.03
CA PHE A 320 -18.18 24.06 -3.54
C PHE A 320 -17.22 24.46 -4.67
N LEU A 321 -17.24 23.73 -5.79
CA LEU A 321 -16.42 24.05 -6.96
C LEU A 321 -16.83 25.40 -7.55
N LEU A 322 -18.13 25.64 -7.74
CA LEU A 322 -18.67 26.87 -8.32
C LEU A 322 -18.96 27.91 -7.23
N TYR A 323 -17.89 28.41 -6.62
CA TYR A 323 -17.98 29.39 -5.54
C TYR A 323 -18.72 30.68 -5.96
N ASP A 324 -18.54 31.13 -7.21
CA ASP A 324 -19.22 32.29 -7.77
C ASP A 324 -20.75 32.06 -7.85
N PRO A 325 -21.58 32.90 -7.20
CA PRO A 325 -23.03 32.71 -7.17
C PRO A 325 -23.67 32.66 -8.56
N ALA A 326 -23.20 33.47 -9.52
CA ALA A 326 -23.78 33.51 -10.86
C ALA A 326 -23.47 32.24 -11.66
N ARG A 327 -22.24 31.73 -11.59
CA ARG A 327 -21.85 30.44 -12.18
C ARG A 327 -22.65 29.28 -11.57
N ARG A 328 -22.84 29.30 -10.25
CA ARG A 328 -23.62 28.29 -9.53
C ARG A 328 -25.07 28.24 -9.96
N THR A 329 -25.75 29.39 -10.01
CA THR A 329 -27.16 29.46 -10.48
C THR A 329 -27.29 28.98 -11.93
N ARG A 330 -26.34 29.37 -12.80
CA ARG A 330 -26.33 28.90 -14.20
C ARG A 330 -26.16 27.39 -14.28
N PHE A 331 -25.26 26.81 -13.51
CA PHE A 331 -25.04 25.36 -13.48
C PHE A 331 -26.30 24.61 -13.06
N HIS A 332 -26.95 25.04 -11.97
CA HIS A 332 -28.20 24.41 -11.50
C HIS A 332 -29.31 24.45 -12.53
N HIS A 333 -29.43 25.55 -13.28
CA HIS A 333 -30.40 25.64 -14.37
C HIS A 333 -30.11 24.64 -15.49
N VAL A 334 -28.88 24.65 -16.03
CA VAL A 334 -28.48 23.76 -17.13
C VAL A 334 -28.56 22.28 -16.73
N TRP A 335 -28.13 21.96 -15.50
CA TRP A 335 -28.19 20.60 -14.96
C TRP A 335 -29.63 20.14 -14.71
N GLY A 336 -30.48 21.05 -14.23
CA GLY A 336 -31.92 20.81 -14.07
C GLY A 336 -32.60 20.50 -15.39
N ASP A 337 -32.31 21.26 -16.44
CA ASP A 337 -32.86 21.05 -17.79
C ASP A 337 -32.42 19.70 -18.37
N TYR A 338 -31.15 19.31 -18.20
CA TYR A 338 -30.67 17.99 -18.60
C TYR A 338 -31.39 16.88 -17.84
N SER A 339 -31.50 17.02 -16.51
CA SER A 339 -32.15 16.01 -15.65
C SER A 339 -33.64 15.85 -15.99
N HIS A 340 -34.33 16.94 -16.31
CA HIS A 340 -35.73 16.91 -16.74
C HIS A 340 -35.88 16.12 -18.04
N HIS A 341 -35.15 16.50 -19.10
CA HIS A 341 -35.18 15.79 -20.38
C HIS A 341 -34.79 14.30 -20.26
N LEU A 342 -33.85 13.99 -19.36
CA LEU A 342 -33.44 12.61 -19.10
C LEU A 342 -34.51 11.80 -18.36
N SER A 343 -35.32 12.42 -17.50
CA SER A 343 -36.44 11.75 -16.81
C SER A 343 -37.70 11.60 -17.66
N GLU A 344 -37.88 12.45 -18.67
CA GLU A 344 -39.02 12.42 -19.60
C GLU A 344 -38.79 11.53 -20.84
N LEU A 345 -37.74 10.70 -20.84
CA LEU A 345 -37.32 9.81 -21.93
C LEU A 345 -38.50 9.10 -22.64
N LYS A 346 -39.02 9.72 -23.70
CA LYS A 346 -39.84 9.11 -24.75
C LYS A 346 -39.06 9.19 -26.05
N THR A 347 -39.16 8.14 -26.85
CA THR A 347 -38.29 7.80 -27.99
C THR A 347 -38.11 8.86 -29.08
N ASP A 348 -38.86 9.96 -29.06
CA ASP A 348 -38.92 10.94 -30.17
C ASP A 348 -38.05 12.20 -29.96
N ASP A 349 -37.52 12.46 -28.76
CA ASP A 349 -36.80 13.71 -28.39
C ASP A 349 -35.27 13.56 -28.21
N PHE A 350 -34.66 12.61 -28.91
CA PHE A 350 -33.23 12.29 -28.72
C PHE A 350 -32.28 13.48 -29.03
N THR A 351 -32.65 14.36 -29.96
CA THR A 351 -31.83 15.53 -30.32
C THR A 351 -31.81 16.59 -29.21
N ALA A 352 -32.96 16.86 -28.57
CA ALA A 352 -33.08 17.80 -27.47
C ALA A 352 -32.31 17.33 -26.24
N LEU A 353 -32.39 16.03 -25.93
CA LEU A 353 -31.62 15.40 -24.85
C LEU A 353 -30.10 15.50 -25.08
N ILE A 354 -29.64 15.29 -26.31
CA ILE A 354 -28.20 15.42 -26.64
C ILE A 354 -27.73 16.88 -26.53
N ALA A 355 -28.56 17.84 -26.92
CA ALA A 355 -28.24 19.26 -26.77
C ALA A 355 -28.12 19.68 -25.29
N SER A 356 -29.13 19.37 -24.47
CA SER A 356 -29.08 19.67 -23.02
C SER A 356 -27.94 18.94 -22.31
N LYS A 357 -27.64 17.70 -22.72
CA LYS A 357 -26.46 16.97 -22.25
C LYS A 357 -25.16 17.68 -22.60
N ASN A 358 -25.00 18.20 -23.82
CA ASN A 358 -23.78 18.88 -24.23
C ASN A 358 -23.59 20.21 -23.46
N ASP A 359 -24.67 20.93 -23.18
CA ASP A 359 -24.63 22.14 -22.35
C ASP A 359 -24.22 21.82 -20.91
N ALA A 360 -24.81 20.76 -20.32
CA ALA A 360 -24.45 20.28 -18.99
C ALA A 360 -22.99 19.79 -18.92
N GLU A 361 -22.54 19.05 -19.95
CA GLU A 361 -21.14 18.62 -20.07
C GLU A 361 -20.19 19.82 -20.20
N GLY A 362 -20.55 20.84 -20.97
CA GLY A 362 -19.80 22.08 -21.11
C GLY A 362 -19.67 22.84 -19.79
N ALA A 363 -20.78 22.99 -19.06
CA ALA A 363 -20.79 23.65 -17.75
C ALA A 363 -19.95 22.89 -16.72
N MET A 364 -20.04 21.56 -16.68
CA MET A 364 -19.27 20.73 -15.76
C MET A 364 -17.75 20.76 -16.07
N TYR A 365 -17.38 20.83 -17.35
CA TYR A 365 -15.97 20.88 -17.78
C TYR A 365 -15.23 22.18 -17.40
N GLN A 366 -15.96 23.22 -16.95
CA GLN A 366 -15.35 24.45 -16.45
C GLN A 366 -14.67 24.25 -15.08
N CYS A 367 -15.01 23.19 -14.35
CA CYS A 367 -14.44 22.90 -13.04
C CYS A 367 -14.09 21.43 -12.79
N VAL A 368 -14.38 20.52 -13.74
CA VAL A 368 -14.09 19.09 -13.59
C VAL A 368 -13.34 18.55 -14.81
N CYS A 369 -12.20 17.92 -14.57
CA CYS A 369 -11.46 17.12 -15.56
C CYS A 369 -11.56 15.63 -15.19
N ARG A 370 -11.88 14.77 -16.16
CA ARG A 370 -11.94 13.31 -15.94
C ARG A 370 -11.60 12.52 -17.19
N THR A 371 -10.54 11.73 -17.08
CA THR A 371 -10.10 10.73 -18.06
C THR A 371 -10.38 9.32 -17.55
N GLU A 372 -10.84 8.45 -18.45
CA GLU A 372 -11.18 7.04 -18.15
C GLU A 372 -10.49 6.10 -19.13
N ARG A 373 -10.31 4.84 -18.74
CA ARG A 373 -9.74 3.80 -19.60
C ARG A 373 -10.70 3.41 -20.71
N LEU A 374 -10.12 3.09 -21.88
CA LEU A 374 -10.81 2.51 -23.03
C LEU A 374 -11.19 1.05 -22.71
N ARG A 375 -12.30 0.85 -21.99
CA ARG A 375 -12.92 -0.46 -21.64
C ARG A 375 -12.15 -1.38 -20.68
N ASP A 376 -12.92 -2.32 -20.11
CA ASP A 376 -12.53 -3.25 -19.05
C ASP A 376 -12.03 -4.61 -19.58
N SER A 377 -11.45 -4.66 -20.79
CA SER A 377 -11.03 -5.91 -21.44
C SER A 377 -9.92 -6.65 -20.69
N LEU A 378 -9.22 -5.97 -19.78
CA LEU A 378 -8.15 -6.50 -18.94
C LEU A 378 -8.67 -7.27 -17.71
N ILE A 379 -9.94 -7.12 -17.29
CA ILE A 379 -10.50 -7.82 -16.13
C ILE A 379 -11.21 -9.11 -16.56
N ASP A 380 -10.77 -10.23 -15.98
CA ASP A 380 -11.41 -11.54 -16.07
C ASP A 380 -12.37 -11.74 -14.90
N ARG A 381 -13.66 -11.93 -15.24
CA ARG A 381 -14.76 -12.07 -14.29
C ARG A 381 -15.21 -13.53 -14.11
N ARG A 382 -14.59 -14.50 -14.79
CA ARG A 382 -15.02 -15.92 -14.76
C ARG A 382 -14.98 -16.55 -13.37
N LYS A 383 -14.13 -16.03 -12.48
CA LYS A 383 -13.99 -16.50 -11.08
C LYS A 383 -14.87 -15.74 -10.08
N ALA A 384 -15.79 -14.91 -10.56
CA ALA A 384 -16.86 -14.34 -9.75
C ALA A 384 -18.10 -15.22 -9.86
N CYS A 385 -18.09 -16.35 -9.15
CA CYS A 385 -19.10 -17.39 -9.26
C CYS A 385 -19.40 -18.04 -7.92
N GLU A 386 -20.42 -18.89 -7.90
CA GLU A 386 -20.68 -19.76 -6.76
C GLU A 386 -19.52 -20.75 -6.55
N MET A 387 -19.18 -20.99 -5.29
CA MET A 387 -18.15 -21.97 -4.93
C MET A 387 -18.69 -23.38 -5.13
N GLU A 388 -17.94 -24.21 -5.85
CA GLU A 388 -18.34 -25.59 -6.19
C GLU A 388 -18.28 -26.56 -4.99
N SER A 389 -17.45 -26.26 -3.99
CA SER A 389 -17.22 -27.14 -2.84
C SER A 389 -17.54 -26.43 -1.52
N VAL A 390 -18.70 -26.72 -0.96
CA VAL A 390 -19.08 -26.38 0.42
C VAL A 390 -19.17 -27.68 1.21
N SER A 391 -18.60 -27.73 2.41
CA SER A 391 -18.62 -28.93 3.28
C SER A 391 -19.52 -28.74 4.50
N ASP A 392 -19.88 -29.83 5.17
CA ASP A 392 -20.70 -29.79 6.39
C ASP A 392 -20.02 -28.97 7.51
N GLU A 393 -18.69 -28.91 7.51
CA GLU A 393 -17.91 -28.12 8.47
C GLU A 393 -18.09 -26.59 8.31
N ASP A 394 -18.45 -26.11 7.11
CA ASP A 394 -18.78 -24.70 6.86
C ASP A 394 -19.98 -24.23 7.70
N ILE A 395 -20.92 -25.14 7.99
CA ILE A 395 -22.13 -24.88 8.77
C ILE A 395 -21.96 -25.30 10.23
N SER A 396 -21.18 -26.37 10.49
CA SER A 396 -20.94 -26.89 11.84
C SER A 396 -20.41 -25.81 12.80
N SER A 397 -19.53 -24.94 12.32
CA SER A 397 -18.98 -23.82 13.09
C SER A 397 -20.09 -22.86 13.59
N TYR A 398 -21.12 -22.62 12.78
CA TYR A 398 -22.26 -21.78 13.17
C TYR A 398 -23.14 -22.48 14.21
N LEU A 399 -23.46 -23.76 13.98
CA LEU A 399 -24.31 -24.53 14.89
C LEU A 399 -23.70 -24.63 16.30
N GLU A 400 -22.41 -24.92 16.38
CA GLU A 400 -21.69 -25.02 17.66
C GLU A 400 -21.66 -23.67 18.41
N LEU A 401 -21.40 -22.56 17.71
CA LEU A 401 -21.37 -21.22 18.32
C LEU A 401 -22.76 -20.72 18.71
N GLN A 402 -23.78 -21.00 17.91
CA GLN A 402 -25.16 -20.65 18.24
C GLN A 402 -25.64 -21.40 19.48
N ALA A 403 -25.36 -22.71 19.56
CA ALA A 403 -25.68 -23.52 20.74
C ALA A 403 -24.99 -22.98 22.01
N LEU A 404 -23.73 -22.53 21.88
CA LEU A 404 -23.02 -21.88 22.98
C LEU A 404 -23.69 -20.55 23.39
N MET A 405 -24.06 -19.71 22.42
CA MET A 405 -24.71 -18.43 22.69
C MET A 405 -26.08 -18.60 23.36
N ASP A 406 -26.87 -19.59 22.93
CA ASP A 406 -28.16 -19.91 23.52
C ASP A 406 -28.01 -20.38 24.97
N ARG A 407 -27.03 -21.23 25.26
CA ARG A 407 -26.71 -21.68 26.62
C ARG A 407 -26.30 -20.51 27.53
N LEU A 408 -25.50 -19.58 27.01
CA LEU A 408 -25.02 -18.41 27.75
C LEU A 408 -26.05 -17.27 27.85
N GLY A 409 -27.20 -17.40 27.15
CA GLY A 409 -28.23 -16.36 27.11
C GLY A 409 -27.80 -15.09 26.37
N LEU A 410 -26.91 -15.20 25.38
CA LEU A 410 -26.31 -14.06 24.66
C LEU A 410 -27.00 -13.74 23.31
N GLY A 411 -28.04 -14.48 22.95
CA GLY A 411 -28.84 -14.25 21.74
C GLY A 411 -28.25 -14.91 20.47
N ARG A 412 -28.50 -14.31 19.30
CA ARG A 412 -28.09 -14.90 18.01
C ARG A 412 -26.66 -14.54 17.64
N PHE A 413 -25.88 -15.52 17.20
CA PHE A 413 -24.54 -15.30 16.68
C PHE A 413 -24.60 -14.72 15.24
N PRO A 414 -23.80 -13.69 14.91
CA PRO A 414 -23.80 -13.12 13.56
C PRO A 414 -23.31 -14.10 12.49
N ILE A 415 -24.17 -14.42 11.51
CA ILE A 415 -23.84 -15.36 10.43
C ILE A 415 -22.66 -14.89 9.57
N ASP A 416 -22.53 -13.58 9.38
CA ASP A 416 -21.45 -12.99 8.58
C ASP A 416 -20.07 -13.24 9.19
N TYR A 417 -19.97 -13.44 10.51
CA TYR A 417 -18.70 -13.77 11.15
C TYR A 417 -18.28 -15.19 10.77
N VAL A 418 -19.21 -16.15 10.80
CA VAL A 418 -18.93 -17.55 10.46
C VAL A 418 -18.55 -17.71 8.99
N LYS A 419 -19.26 -17.01 8.09
CA LYS A 419 -18.89 -16.97 6.66
C LYS A 419 -17.48 -16.41 6.43
N SER A 420 -17.00 -15.55 7.34
CA SER A 420 -15.77 -14.80 7.16
C SER A 420 -14.52 -15.51 7.68
N ALA A 421 -14.58 -16.28 8.76
CA ALA A 421 -13.41 -17.00 9.26
C ALA A 421 -13.75 -18.32 9.94
N PRO A 422 -12.95 -19.38 9.74
CA PRO A 422 -12.97 -20.57 10.58
C PRO A 422 -12.27 -20.30 11.92
N TYR A 423 -12.46 -21.18 12.91
CA TYR A 423 -11.80 -21.07 14.22
C TYR A 423 -11.96 -19.69 14.85
N LEU A 424 -13.20 -19.17 14.83
CA LEU A 424 -13.52 -17.78 15.19
C LEU A 424 -12.93 -17.37 16.53
N MET A 425 -13.03 -18.20 17.56
CA MET A 425 -12.52 -17.88 18.90
C MET A 425 -10.99 -17.77 18.94
N SER A 426 -10.26 -18.34 17.97
CA SER A 426 -8.80 -18.20 17.84
C SER A 426 -8.37 -16.84 17.30
N PHE A 427 -9.17 -16.23 16.42
CA PHE A 427 -8.79 -15.01 15.67
C PHE A 427 -9.56 -13.76 16.07
N MET A 428 -10.78 -13.93 16.58
CA MET A 428 -11.67 -12.84 16.93
C MET A 428 -11.11 -11.99 18.09
N ASN A 429 -11.31 -10.68 17.96
CA ASN A 429 -11.02 -9.66 18.96
C ASN A 429 -12.16 -8.62 18.99
N TYR A 430 -13.39 -9.12 19.13
CA TYR A 430 -14.62 -8.33 19.05
C TYR A 430 -15.43 -8.46 20.35
N LYS A 431 -16.32 -7.49 20.60
CA LYS A 431 -17.15 -7.44 21.82
C LYS A 431 -17.94 -8.72 22.09
N VAL A 432 -18.40 -9.41 21.04
CA VAL A 432 -19.13 -10.69 21.20
C VAL A 432 -18.25 -11.77 21.86
N LYS A 433 -16.96 -11.82 21.52
CA LYS A 433 -16.01 -12.74 22.17
C LYS A 433 -15.79 -12.32 23.62
N ASP A 434 -15.67 -11.04 23.91
CA ASP A 434 -15.50 -10.55 25.28
C ASP A 434 -16.71 -10.90 26.16
N GLN A 435 -17.92 -10.82 25.61
CA GLN A 435 -19.15 -11.25 26.27
C GLN A 435 -19.17 -12.75 26.53
N ILE A 436 -18.81 -13.57 25.53
CA ILE A 436 -18.69 -15.02 25.67
C ILE A 436 -17.67 -15.37 26.75
N CYS A 437 -16.46 -14.80 26.70
CA CYS A 437 -15.41 -15.06 27.69
C CYS A 437 -15.87 -14.68 29.11
N ARG A 438 -16.45 -13.50 29.29
CA ARG A 438 -16.95 -13.06 30.60
C ARG A 438 -17.98 -14.04 31.17
N ARG A 439 -18.93 -14.48 30.36
CA ARG A 439 -19.98 -15.40 30.81
C ARG A 439 -19.43 -16.79 31.14
N LEU A 440 -18.47 -17.27 30.35
CA LEU A 440 -17.75 -18.53 30.63
C LEU A 440 -16.91 -18.45 31.92
N GLU A 441 -16.30 -17.30 32.19
CA GLU A 441 -15.56 -17.05 33.44
C GLU A 441 -16.49 -17.04 34.66
N GLU A 442 -17.67 -16.42 34.55
CA GLU A 442 -18.69 -16.40 35.60
C GLU A 442 -19.26 -17.79 35.90
N ASP A 443 -19.58 -18.57 34.85
CA ASP A 443 -20.19 -19.89 34.98
C ASP A 443 -19.16 -20.99 35.29
N GLY A 444 -17.87 -20.75 35.02
CA GLY A 444 -16.78 -21.71 35.20
C GLY A 444 -16.82 -22.92 34.24
N ASP A 445 -17.67 -22.91 33.22
CA ASP A 445 -17.92 -24.04 32.31
C ASP A 445 -17.49 -23.80 30.87
N TYR A 446 -16.34 -24.38 30.53
CA TYR A 446 -15.71 -24.33 29.21
C TYR A 446 -15.97 -25.56 28.33
N LYS A 447 -16.84 -26.50 28.75
CA LYS A 447 -16.98 -27.83 28.13
C LYS A 447 -17.23 -27.77 26.63
N ASP A 448 -18.13 -26.90 26.17
CA ASP A 448 -18.48 -26.76 24.74
C ASP A 448 -17.31 -26.23 23.91
N THR A 449 -16.61 -25.20 24.42
CA THR A 449 -15.45 -24.63 23.75
C THR A 449 -14.27 -25.62 23.65
N LEU A 450 -14.19 -26.59 24.56
CA LEU A 450 -13.13 -27.59 24.64
C LEU A 450 -13.41 -28.83 23.78
N SER A 451 -14.67 -29.25 23.71
CA SER A 451 -15.13 -30.37 22.90
C SER A 451 -15.18 -30.01 21.41
N SER A 452 -15.42 -28.72 21.11
CA SER A 452 -15.45 -28.18 19.76
C SER A 452 -14.20 -28.51 18.94
N GLN A 453 -14.43 -28.81 17.66
CA GLN A 453 -13.39 -28.98 16.65
C GLN A 453 -13.28 -27.76 15.73
N THR A 454 -14.21 -26.82 15.83
CA THR A 454 -14.41 -25.74 14.86
C THR A 454 -14.23 -24.35 15.46
N MET A 455 -14.38 -24.17 16.79
CA MET A 455 -14.24 -22.86 17.46
C MET A 455 -12.79 -22.42 17.66
N LEU A 456 -11.90 -23.33 18.06
CA LEU A 456 -10.53 -23.05 18.50
C LEU A 456 -9.51 -23.96 17.81
N LEU A 457 -8.37 -23.38 17.43
CA LEU A 457 -7.20 -24.11 16.96
C LEU A 457 -6.55 -24.90 18.11
N ARG A 458 -6.02 -26.08 17.76
CA ARG A 458 -5.28 -26.94 18.70
C ARG A 458 -3.78 -26.71 18.58
N ARG A 459 -3.15 -26.29 19.67
CA ARG A 459 -1.70 -26.07 19.73
C ARG A 459 -0.93 -27.34 19.39
N SER A 460 -1.37 -28.48 19.90
CA SER A 460 -0.75 -29.78 19.63
C SER A 460 -0.73 -30.16 18.15
N ARG A 461 -1.82 -29.93 17.40
CA ARG A 461 -1.91 -30.17 15.96
C ARG A 461 -0.93 -29.30 15.17
N ILE A 462 -0.92 -28.00 15.47
CA ILE A 462 0.03 -27.04 14.89
C ILE A 462 1.48 -27.49 15.15
N ASN A 463 1.78 -27.88 16.39
CA ASN A 463 3.13 -28.27 16.80
C ASN A 463 3.71 -29.44 15.99
N ARG A 464 2.86 -30.32 15.47
CA ARG A 464 3.25 -31.52 14.72
C ARG A 464 3.17 -31.36 13.20
N TYR A 465 2.87 -30.15 12.69
CA TYR A 465 2.63 -29.89 11.27
C TYR A 465 1.56 -30.82 10.66
N GLU A 466 0.48 -31.06 11.41
CA GLU A 466 -0.68 -31.83 10.93
C GLU A 466 -1.61 -30.98 10.06
N LYS A 467 -2.38 -31.59 9.15
CA LYS A 467 -3.38 -30.86 8.35
C LYS A 467 -4.40 -30.19 9.28
N ILE A 468 -4.57 -28.88 9.12
CA ILE A 468 -5.68 -28.13 9.74
C ILE A 468 -6.80 -28.08 8.69
N PRO A 469 -7.98 -28.64 8.99
CA PRO A 469 -9.14 -28.50 8.12
C PRO A 469 -9.46 -27.01 7.88
N CYS A 470 -9.81 -26.65 6.64
CA CYS A 470 -10.14 -25.25 6.33
C CYS A 470 -11.41 -24.80 7.06
N ASN A 471 -12.44 -25.67 7.13
CA ASN A 471 -13.76 -25.38 7.71
C ASN A 471 -14.36 -24.06 7.21
N ASN A 472 -13.99 -23.67 5.99
CA ASN A 472 -14.39 -22.43 5.33
C ASN A 472 -14.07 -22.55 3.83
N ALA A 473 -15.10 -22.54 2.99
CA ALA A 473 -14.98 -22.71 1.54
C ALA A 473 -14.16 -21.58 0.89
N ARG A 474 -14.27 -20.34 1.40
CA ARG A 474 -13.46 -19.22 0.91
C ARG A 474 -11.97 -19.43 1.18
N LEU A 475 -11.62 -19.97 2.35
CA LEU A 475 -10.23 -20.30 2.70
C LEU A 475 -9.70 -21.43 1.82
N GLN A 476 -10.52 -22.44 1.56
CA GLN A 476 -10.17 -23.54 0.66
C GLN A 476 -9.88 -23.02 -0.76
N LEU A 477 -10.75 -22.18 -1.31
CA LEU A 477 -10.53 -21.54 -2.61
C LEU A 477 -9.23 -20.72 -2.63
N LEU A 478 -8.95 -19.94 -1.58
CA LEU A 478 -7.70 -19.19 -1.48
C LEU A 478 -6.47 -20.11 -1.47
N PHE A 479 -6.53 -21.26 -0.78
CA PHE A 479 -5.45 -22.25 -0.78
C PHE A 479 -5.26 -22.86 -2.16
N ASP A 480 -6.35 -23.13 -2.88
CA ASP A 480 -6.30 -23.67 -4.23
C ASP A 480 -5.68 -22.66 -5.21
N GLU A 481 -6.01 -21.37 -5.08
CA GLU A 481 -5.41 -20.29 -5.86
C GLU A 481 -3.93 -20.04 -5.54
N ALA A 482 -3.52 -20.23 -4.29
CA ALA A 482 -2.15 -20.01 -3.83
C ALA A 482 -1.21 -21.21 -4.08
N PHE A 483 -1.71 -22.44 -3.90
CA PHE A 483 -0.90 -23.67 -3.95
C PHE A 483 -1.25 -24.60 -5.12
N GLY A 484 -2.20 -24.23 -5.98
CA GLY A 484 -2.63 -25.05 -7.13
C GLY A 484 -3.04 -26.45 -6.70
N HIS A 485 -3.90 -26.56 -5.68
CA HIS A 485 -4.27 -27.81 -5.01
C HIS A 485 -3.07 -28.62 -4.45
N GLY A 486 -1.98 -27.94 -4.09
CA GLY A 486 -0.74 -28.55 -3.61
C GLY A 486 0.09 -29.24 -4.69
N ARG A 487 -0.23 -29.01 -5.97
CA ARG A 487 0.44 -29.67 -7.12
C ARG A 487 1.47 -28.79 -7.81
N ASN A 488 1.36 -27.46 -7.68
CA ASN A 488 2.23 -26.54 -8.41
C ASN A 488 3.58 -26.30 -7.71
N GLY A 489 3.69 -26.54 -6.39
CA GLY A 489 4.93 -26.33 -5.63
C GLY A 489 5.21 -24.87 -5.26
N ALA A 490 4.22 -23.99 -5.26
CA ALA A 490 4.40 -22.57 -4.92
C ALA A 490 5.00 -22.34 -3.53
N GLU A 491 4.78 -23.25 -2.58
CA GLU A 491 5.39 -23.24 -1.25
C GLU A 491 6.93 -23.41 -1.28
N LEU A 492 7.49 -23.87 -2.40
CA LEU A 492 8.93 -24.04 -2.62
C LEU A 492 9.56 -22.83 -3.34
N MET A 493 8.74 -21.89 -3.84
CA MET A 493 9.22 -20.67 -4.48
C MET A 493 9.50 -19.58 -3.44
N LEU A 494 10.70 -18.99 -3.50
CA LEU A 494 11.09 -17.84 -2.68
C LEU A 494 10.82 -16.50 -3.37
N TRP A 495 10.65 -16.52 -4.70
CA TRP A 495 10.24 -15.39 -5.53
C TRP A 495 9.34 -15.86 -6.68
N ILE A 496 8.67 -14.91 -7.33
CA ILE A 496 7.87 -15.13 -8.54
C ILE A 496 8.81 -15.28 -9.75
N PRO A 497 8.55 -16.24 -10.66
CA PRO A 497 9.30 -16.35 -11.91
C PRO A 497 9.25 -15.05 -12.73
N ALA A 498 10.35 -14.69 -13.39
CA ALA A 498 10.36 -13.54 -14.30
C ALA A 498 9.37 -13.74 -15.45
N ASP A 499 8.72 -12.67 -15.88
CA ASP A 499 7.77 -12.71 -17.01
C ASP A 499 8.50 -12.98 -18.33
N ARG A 500 9.75 -12.53 -18.44
CA ARG A 500 10.68 -12.86 -19.53
C ARG A 500 11.96 -13.50 -18.98
N PRO A 501 12.00 -14.82 -18.76
CA PRO A 501 13.22 -15.51 -18.32
C PRO A 501 14.29 -15.43 -19.40
N TYR A 502 15.56 -15.42 -18.99
CA TYR A 502 16.69 -15.39 -19.92
C TYR A 502 17.01 -16.75 -20.50
N TYR A 503 16.74 -17.83 -19.76
CA TYR A 503 17.02 -19.18 -20.21
C TYR A 503 15.99 -20.18 -19.72
N LYS A 504 15.87 -21.29 -20.45
CA LYS A 504 14.91 -22.35 -20.18
C LYS A 504 15.42 -23.27 -19.09
N THR A 505 14.53 -23.58 -18.15
CA THR A 505 14.77 -24.47 -17.03
C THR A 505 13.63 -25.46 -16.85
N ASP A 506 13.90 -26.60 -16.22
CA ASP A 506 12.90 -27.60 -15.86
C ASP A 506 12.88 -27.76 -14.33
N ASN A 507 12.14 -26.88 -13.65
CA ASN A 507 12.10 -26.80 -12.19
C ASN A 507 10.78 -26.20 -11.68
N VAL A 508 10.71 -25.89 -10.39
CA VAL A 508 9.50 -25.33 -9.78
C VAL A 508 9.08 -23.99 -10.38
N PHE A 509 10.02 -23.15 -10.82
CA PHE A 509 9.71 -21.85 -11.40
C PHE A 509 9.09 -21.98 -12.79
N SER A 510 9.63 -22.84 -13.66
CA SER A 510 9.05 -23.05 -15.00
C SER A 510 7.68 -23.72 -14.97
N ARG A 511 7.40 -24.58 -13.96
CA ARG A 511 6.04 -25.12 -13.70
C ARG A 511 5.04 -24.05 -13.25
N ASN A 512 5.52 -22.94 -12.71
CA ASN A 512 4.73 -21.81 -12.25
C ASN A 512 4.91 -20.59 -13.16
N ALA A 513 5.20 -20.79 -14.45
CA ALA A 513 5.31 -19.70 -15.41
C ALA A 513 4.03 -18.85 -15.45
N GLY A 514 4.18 -17.54 -15.25
CA GLY A 514 3.08 -16.61 -15.09
C GLY A 514 2.34 -16.78 -13.76
N TYR A 515 2.98 -17.20 -12.67
CA TYR A 515 2.39 -17.13 -11.33
C TYR A 515 2.17 -15.66 -10.92
N SER A 516 1.19 -15.40 -10.06
CA SER A 516 0.92 -14.06 -9.53
C SER A 516 0.58 -14.13 -8.06
N LYS A 517 0.93 -13.07 -7.34
CA LYS A 517 0.41 -12.82 -5.99
C LYS A 517 -1.10 -12.63 -6.00
N THR A 518 -1.67 -12.75 -4.81
CA THR A 518 -3.10 -12.55 -4.53
C THR A 518 -3.30 -11.47 -3.48
N LEU A 519 -4.11 -10.47 -3.81
CA LEU A 519 -4.58 -9.44 -2.89
C LEU A 519 -6.00 -9.78 -2.42
N VAL A 520 -6.23 -9.85 -1.11
CA VAL A 520 -7.52 -10.25 -0.53
C VAL A 520 -8.11 -9.08 0.28
N PHE A 521 -9.35 -8.71 -0.04
CA PHE A 521 -10.11 -7.66 0.68
C PHE A 521 -11.22 -8.27 1.53
N SER A 522 -11.20 -7.97 2.83
CA SER A 522 -12.21 -8.40 3.80
C SER A 522 -12.88 -7.22 4.49
N SER A 523 -14.16 -7.37 4.85
CA SER A 523 -14.85 -6.38 5.70
C SER A 523 -14.46 -6.51 7.18
N TRP A 524 -13.84 -7.63 7.59
CA TRP A 524 -13.56 -7.97 8.98
C TRP A 524 -12.06 -8.11 9.27
N GLU A 525 -11.57 -7.41 10.30
CA GLU A 525 -10.16 -7.42 10.75
C GLU A 525 -9.61 -8.80 11.17
N MET A 526 -10.45 -9.72 11.61
CA MET A 526 -10.01 -11.08 11.97
C MET A 526 -9.55 -11.89 10.75
N VAL A 527 -10.04 -11.57 9.56
CA VAL A 527 -9.76 -12.34 8.33
C VAL A 527 -8.31 -12.16 7.88
N PRO A 528 -7.74 -10.94 7.78
CA PRO A 528 -6.32 -10.80 7.51
C PRO A 528 -5.40 -11.56 8.48
N ARG A 529 -5.76 -11.61 9.77
CA ARG A 529 -5.04 -12.39 10.79
C ARG A 529 -5.08 -13.89 10.50
N MET A 530 -6.28 -14.39 10.19
CA MET A 530 -6.54 -15.78 9.89
C MET A 530 -5.83 -16.22 8.61
N ILE A 531 -5.98 -15.46 7.52
CA ILE A 531 -5.32 -15.74 6.23
C ILE A 531 -3.80 -15.75 6.40
N ALA A 532 -3.23 -14.74 7.07
CA ALA A 532 -1.78 -14.65 7.27
C ALA A 532 -1.23 -15.88 8.02
N GLY A 533 -1.90 -16.27 9.11
CA GLY A 533 -1.47 -17.39 9.95
C GLY A 533 -1.70 -18.76 9.31
N LEU A 534 -2.91 -19.03 8.80
CA LEU A 534 -3.27 -20.35 8.27
C LEU A 534 -2.62 -20.64 6.91
N THR A 535 -2.52 -19.64 6.02
CA THR A 535 -1.87 -19.85 4.71
C THR A 535 -0.36 -20.06 4.87
N SER A 536 0.29 -19.31 5.78
CA SER A 536 1.72 -19.52 6.08
C SER A 536 1.94 -20.87 6.75
N TYR A 537 1.07 -21.28 7.67
CA TYR A 537 1.11 -22.62 8.25
C TYR A 537 0.97 -23.73 7.19
N GLU A 538 0.05 -23.58 6.23
CA GLU A 538 -0.12 -24.56 5.16
C GLU A 538 1.13 -24.67 4.27
N ALA A 539 1.79 -23.55 3.95
CA ALA A 539 3.07 -23.56 3.23
C ALA A 539 4.17 -24.30 4.03
N GLU A 540 4.26 -24.09 5.34
CA GLU A 540 5.20 -24.83 6.20
C GLU A 540 4.82 -26.32 6.33
N ARG A 541 3.52 -26.65 6.34
CA ARG A 541 3.05 -28.04 6.37
C ARG A 541 3.45 -28.78 5.09
N LEU A 542 3.30 -28.14 3.94
CA LEU A 542 3.67 -28.70 2.63
C LEU A 542 5.20 -28.84 2.45
N THR A 543 5.99 -28.10 3.24
CA THR A 543 7.46 -28.18 3.24
C THR A 543 8.03 -28.94 4.43
N ILE A 544 8.08 -28.32 5.61
CA ILE A 544 8.60 -28.91 6.87
C ILE A 544 7.81 -30.16 7.26
N GLY A 545 6.47 -30.12 7.15
CA GLY A 545 5.63 -31.29 7.43
C GLY A 545 5.93 -32.47 6.49
N ARG A 546 6.20 -32.19 5.21
CA ARG A 546 6.64 -33.20 4.23
C ARG A 546 7.98 -33.84 4.60
N ILE A 547 8.94 -33.06 5.09
CA ILE A 547 10.24 -33.58 5.57
C ILE A 547 10.02 -34.48 6.80
N ASN A 548 9.22 -34.02 7.77
CA ASN A 548 8.91 -34.79 8.98
C ASN A 548 8.23 -36.14 8.72
N ASN A 549 7.49 -36.27 7.62
CA ASN A 549 6.87 -37.53 7.21
C ASN A 549 7.86 -38.50 6.55
N ARG A 550 9.03 -38.01 6.08
CA ARG A 550 10.08 -38.83 5.48
C ARG A 550 11.09 -39.33 6.52
N ASP A 551 11.42 -38.52 7.53
CA ASP A 551 12.43 -38.83 8.54
C ASP A 551 11.83 -39.02 9.95
N GLU A 552 11.75 -40.25 10.44
CA GLU A 552 11.19 -40.56 11.76
C GLU A 552 12.09 -40.15 12.94
N ALA A 553 13.41 -40.15 12.75
CA ALA A 553 14.40 -39.93 13.82
C ALA A 553 14.61 -38.44 14.21
N GLY A 554 14.01 -37.49 13.49
CA GLY A 554 14.34 -36.05 13.60
C GLY A 554 13.18 -35.07 13.44
N LYS A 555 11.94 -35.44 13.84
CA LYS A 555 10.73 -34.63 13.61
C LYS A 555 10.84 -33.20 14.19
N LYS A 556 10.88 -32.20 13.32
CA LYS A 556 10.85 -30.77 13.67
C LYS A 556 9.49 -30.41 14.28
N ARG A 557 9.49 -29.57 15.32
CA ARG A 557 8.27 -29.07 15.97
C ARG A 557 8.05 -27.59 15.66
N TYR A 558 6.80 -27.17 15.47
CA TYR A 558 6.47 -25.78 15.17
C TYR A 558 6.89 -24.83 16.31
N PHE A 559 6.58 -25.22 17.54
CA PHE A 559 6.82 -24.39 18.74
C PHE A 559 8.06 -24.82 19.54
N ALA A 560 9.08 -25.38 18.90
CA ALA A 560 10.34 -25.71 19.59
C ALA A 560 10.90 -24.47 20.35
N GLU A 561 11.35 -24.67 21.60
CA GLU A 561 11.83 -23.62 22.52
C GLU A 561 13.01 -22.82 21.95
N GLU A 562 13.12 -21.55 22.35
CA GLU A 562 14.16 -20.60 21.88
C GLU A 562 15.60 -21.09 22.12
N SER A 563 15.86 -21.85 23.19
CA SER A 563 17.16 -22.47 23.46
C SER A 563 17.56 -23.50 22.39
N LYS A 564 16.57 -24.20 21.80
CA LYS A 564 16.75 -25.11 20.64
C LYS A 564 16.63 -24.38 19.29
N ARG A 565 16.02 -23.19 19.23
CA ARG A 565 16.02 -22.34 18.02
C ARG A 565 17.39 -21.69 17.77
N ARG A 566 18.14 -21.34 18.82
CA ARG A 566 19.56 -20.93 18.69
C ARG A 566 20.45 -22.06 18.15
N ALA A 567 19.99 -23.31 18.26
CA ALA A 567 20.61 -24.50 17.66
C ALA A 567 20.07 -24.85 16.25
N VAL A 568 19.17 -24.05 15.66
CA VAL A 568 19.05 -24.00 14.19
C VAL A 568 20.28 -23.24 13.72
N SER A 569 21.37 -23.98 13.52
CA SER A 569 22.58 -23.51 12.87
C SER A 569 22.17 -22.65 11.66
N ARG A 570 22.55 -21.36 11.64
CA ARG A 570 22.51 -20.62 10.37
C ARG A 570 23.45 -21.42 9.48
N ARG A 571 22.92 -22.08 8.45
CA ARG A 571 23.70 -22.95 7.57
C ARG A 571 24.60 -22.15 6.63
N LEU A 572 24.32 -20.84 6.49
CA LEU A 572 25.19 -19.84 5.89
C LEU A 572 25.81 -19.01 7.03
N ARG A 573 27.10 -19.18 7.25
CA ARG A 573 27.96 -18.43 8.20
C ARG A 573 29.37 -18.33 7.63
N ASP A 574 30.11 -17.34 8.11
CA ASP A 574 31.54 -17.21 7.89
C ASP A 574 31.88 -17.34 6.39
N GLU A 575 32.69 -18.31 5.98
CA GLU A 575 33.13 -18.45 4.59
C GLU A 575 32.00 -18.82 3.63
N THR A 576 30.99 -19.59 4.08
CA THR A 576 29.83 -19.95 3.23
C THR A 576 28.93 -18.76 2.94
N GLU A 577 28.82 -17.81 3.89
CA GLU A 577 28.17 -16.53 3.66
C GLU A 577 28.96 -15.70 2.66
N GLY A 578 30.29 -15.64 2.86
CA GLY A 578 31.22 -14.95 1.97
C GLY A 578 31.10 -15.40 0.51
N VAL A 579 31.03 -16.71 0.24
CA VAL A 579 30.87 -17.25 -1.12
C VAL A 579 29.57 -16.75 -1.79
N VAL A 580 28.44 -16.78 -1.08
CA VAL A 580 27.14 -16.42 -1.66
C VAL A 580 27.02 -14.90 -1.92
N THR A 581 27.65 -14.09 -1.07
CA THR A 581 27.63 -12.62 -1.20
C THR A 581 28.76 -12.06 -2.06
N TYR A 582 29.77 -12.85 -2.42
CA TYR A 582 30.95 -12.37 -3.13
C TYR A 582 30.61 -11.76 -4.51
N PRO A 583 30.86 -10.46 -4.72
CA PRO A 583 30.59 -9.78 -5.98
C PRO A 583 31.76 -9.98 -6.96
N SER A 584 31.90 -11.18 -7.52
CA SER A 584 33.02 -11.49 -8.43
C SER A 584 32.91 -10.75 -9.76
N ARG A 585 33.92 -9.97 -10.12
CA ARG A 585 33.99 -9.22 -11.40
C ARG A 585 34.24 -10.15 -12.58
N TYR A 586 35.09 -11.15 -12.39
CA TYR A 586 35.39 -12.20 -13.36
C TYR A 586 34.12 -12.96 -13.74
N LEU A 587 33.38 -13.48 -12.75
CA LEU A 587 32.14 -14.21 -13.03
C LEU A 587 31.03 -13.31 -13.59
N ALA A 588 30.94 -12.06 -13.12
CA ALA A 588 29.97 -11.09 -13.64
C ALA A 588 30.22 -10.79 -15.12
N GLY A 589 31.49 -10.63 -15.52
CA GLY A 589 31.90 -10.40 -16.91
C GLY A 589 31.85 -11.64 -17.81
N LEU A 590 32.01 -12.84 -17.24
CA LEU A 590 32.01 -14.10 -18.00
C LEU A 590 30.63 -14.45 -18.58
N TYR A 591 29.57 -14.28 -17.79
CA TYR A 591 28.20 -14.54 -18.24
C TYR A 591 27.49 -13.26 -18.67
N GLN A 592 27.18 -13.17 -19.97
CA GLN A 592 26.38 -12.10 -20.56
C GLN A 592 24.99 -12.63 -20.91
N PRO A 593 23.93 -12.23 -20.18
CA PRO A 593 22.63 -12.88 -20.32
C PRO A 593 22.02 -12.85 -21.72
N LEU A 594 22.15 -11.73 -22.44
CA LEU A 594 21.59 -11.57 -23.79
C LEU A 594 22.24 -12.50 -24.82
N SER A 595 23.53 -12.83 -24.66
CA SER A 595 24.27 -13.72 -25.56
C SER A 595 23.78 -15.18 -25.49
N TYR A 596 23.08 -15.53 -24.41
CA TYR A 596 22.57 -16.87 -24.14
C TYR A 596 21.04 -16.93 -24.06
N ILE A 597 20.35 -15.87 -24.49
CA ILE A 597 18.90 -15.79 -24.32
C ILE A 597 18.18 -16.97 -25.00
N ASP A 598 17.16 -17.50 -24.36
CA ASP A 598 16.32 -18.63 -24.80
C ASP A 598 17.01 -19.99 -24.90
N GLN A 599 18.31 -20.07 -24.61
CA GLN A 599 19.03 -21.34 -24.53
C GLN A 599 18.64 -22.14 -23.28
N SER A 600 19.02 -23.42 -23.24
CA SER A 600 18.84 -24.24 -22.04
C SER A 600 19.91 -23.91 -21.00
N ILE A 601 19.56 -23.88 -19.72
CA ILE A 601 20.54 -23.67 -18.63
C ILE A 601 21.71 -24.64 -18.70
N ARG A 602 21.49 -25.88 -19.17
CA ARG A 602 22.55 -26.90 -19.32
C ARG A 602 23.59 -26.50 -20.36
N THR A 603 23.16 -25.89 -21.47
CA THR A 603 24.05 -25.41 -22.53
C THR A 603 24.91 -24.26 -22.03
N ILE A 604 24.30 -23.32 -21.32
CA ILE A 604 24.98 -22.16 -20.74
C ILE A 604 26.01 -22.62 -19.71
N HIS A 605 25.56 -23.47 -18.78
CA HIS A 605 26.40 -24.03 -17.72
C HIS A 605 27.64 -24.72 -18.29
N ALA A 606 27.47 -25.66 -19.23
CA ALA A 606 28.59 -26.37 -19.84
C ALA A 606 29.58 -25.44 -20.58
N ALA A 607 29.08 -24.37 -21.22
CA ALA A 607 29.92 -23.40 -21.91
C ALA A 607 30.76 -22.55 -20.93
N LEU A 608 30.17 -22.15 -19.80
CA LEU A 608 30.85 -21.38 -18.76
C LEU A 608 31.82 -22.24 -17.95
N GLU A 609 31.41 -23.46 -17.58
CA GLU A 609 32.23 -24.42 -16.84
C GLU A 609 33.55 -24.68 -17.59
N LYS A 610 33.50 -24.96 -18.89
CA LYS A 610 34.68 -25.16 -19.73
C LYS A 610 35.64 -23.95 -19.73
N GLN A 611 35.10 -22.73 -19.74
CA GLN A 611 35.92 -21.51 -19.70
C GLN A 611 36.56 -21.31 -18.33
N ILE A 612 35.82 -21.60 -17.26
CA ILE A 612 36.31 -21.53 -15.89
C ILE A 612 37.39 -22.59 -15.64
N GLU A 613 37.20 -23.83 -16.09
CA GLU A 613 38.21 -24.90 -16.01
C GLU A 613 39.51 -24.48 -16.70
N ALA A 614 39.42 -23.90 -17.91
CA ALA A 614 40.59 -23.41 -18.62
C ALA A 614 41.32 -22.30 -17.83
N ARG A 615 40.56 -21.40 -17.18
CA ARG A 615 41.13 -20.33 -16.35
C ARG A 615 41.77 -20.86 -15.07
N ILE A 616 41.15 -21.82 -14.39
CA ILE A 616 41.73 -22.48 -13.19
C ILE A 616 43.00 -23.23 -13.57
N LYS A 617 43.02 -23.92 -14.71
CA LYS A 617 44.22 -24.59 -15.22
C LYS A 617 45.34 -23.60 -15.53
N ASP A 618 45.02 -22.43 -16.05
CA ASP A 618 46.00 -21.36 -16.26
C ASP A 618 46.55 -20.84 -14.92
N LEU A 619 45.68 -20.62 -13.93
CA LEU A 619 46.06 -20.21 -12.58
C LEU A 619 46.99 -21.22 -11.89
N SER A 620 46.77 -22.53 -12.10
CA SER A 620 47.63 -23.59 -11.53
C SER A 620 49.09 -23.56 -12.01
N LYS A 621 49.42 -22.78 -13.05
CA LYS A 621 50.81 -22.57 -13.48
C LYS A 621 51.58 -21.62 -12.55
N HIS A 622 50.87 -20.80 -11.80
CA HIS A 622 51.43 -19.71 -10.99
C HIS A 622 51.11 -19.85 -9.49
N VAL A 623 50.01 -20.54 -9.15
CA VAL A 623 49.58 -20.81 -7.78
C VAL A 623 49.60 -22.32 -7.52
N LEU A 624 50.26 -22.74 -6.44
CA LEU A 624 50.39 -24.15 -6.07
C LEU A 624 49.17 -24.62 -5.26
N PHE A 625 48.34 -25.48 -5.84
CA PHE A 625 47.24 -26.15 -5.13
C PHE A 625 47.02 -27.58 -5.65
N SER A 626 46.33 -28.40 -4.86
CA SER A 626 45.97 -29.78 -5.20
C SER A 626 44.49 -29.93 -5.54
N TYR A 627 44.14 -30.87 -6.42
CA TYR A 627 42.75 -31.20 -6.72
C TYR A 627 42.22 -32.27 -5.77
N LYS A 628 41.04 -32.04 -5.17
CA LYS A 628 40.33 -33.03 -4.34
C LYS A 628 38.86 -33.15 -4.76
N GLU A 629 38.21 -34.23 -4.35
CA GLU A 629 36.77 -34.42 -4.60
C GLU A 629 35.90 -33.41 -3.84
N THR A 630 36.36 -32.93 -2.69
CA THR A 630 35.69 -31.90 -1.91
C THR A 630 36.68 -30.78 -1.54
N GLY A 631 36.18 -29.55 -1.52
CA GLY A 631 36.90 -28.36 -1.08
C GLY A 631 35.95 -27.50 -0.24
N GLY A 632 36.43 -26.98 0.89
CA GLY A 632 35.60 -26.14 1.77
C GLY A 632 35.30 -24.78 1.16
N ALA A 633 34.22 -24.12 1.61
CA ALA A 633 33.81 -22.80 1.14
C ALA A 633 34.93 -21.73 1.25
N GLY A 634 35.79 -21.81 2.27
CA GLY A 634 36.94 -20.92 2.40
C GLY A 634 37.94 -21.04 1.23
N GLN A 635 38.22 -22.26 0.76
CA GLN A 635 39.11 -22.47 -0.38
C GLN A 635 38.49 -21.97 -1.69
N LEU A 636 37.17 -22.13 -1.85
CA LEU A 636 36.44 -21.57 -2.97
C LEU A 636 36.48 -20.03 -2.96
N LEU A 637 36.38 -19.41 -1.78
CA LEU A 637 36.46 -17.96 -1.63
C LEU A 637 37.85 -17.42 -1.98
N GLU A 638 38.93 -18.08 -1.54
CA GLU A 638 40.29 -17.71 -1.96
C GLU A 638 40.51 -17.91 -3.47
N LEU A 639 39.93 -18.96 -4.06
CA LEU A 639 39.95 -19.16 -5.51
C LEU A 639 39.23 -18.02 -6.25
N LEU A 640 38.07 -17.58 -5.77
CA LEU A 640 37.33 -16.43 -6.33
C LEU A 640 38.17 -15.15 -6.32
N ARG A 641 38.81 -14.83 -5.20
CA ARG A 641 39.70 -13.68 -5.06
C ARG A 641 40.84 -13.70 -6.09
N LEU A 642 41.49 -14.85 -6.25
CA LEU A 642 42.55 -15.03 -7.25
C LEU A 642 42.03 -14.88 -8.69
N LEU A 643 40.83 -15.39 -8.99
CA LEU A 643 40.21 -15.22 -10.31
C LEU A 643 39.90 -13.76 -10.62
N ASP A 644 39.56 -12.97 -9.59
CA ASP A 644 39.37 -11.52 -9.67
C ASP A 644 40.66 -10.70 -9.66
N GLY A 645 41.82 -11.36 -9.62
CA GLY A 645 43.13 -10.73 -9.71
C GLY A 645 43.66 -10.19 -8.39
N GLU A 646 43.07 -10.58 -7.25
CA GLU A 646 43.68 -10.32 -5.95
C GLU A 646 45.02 -11.07 -5.82
N PRO A 647 46.01 -10.51 -5.09
CA PRO A 647 47.32 -11.14 -4.93
C PRO A 647 47.20 -12.48 -4.20
N ASP A 648 48.02 -13.45 -4.60
CA ASP A 648 48.11 -14.73 -3.92
C ASP A 648 48.62 -14.56 -2.49
N THR A 649 47.78 -14.95 -1.53
CA THR A 649 48.08 -14.90 -0.09
C THR A 649 48.65 -16.23 0.43
N GLY A 650 48.80 -17.24 -0.43
CA GLY A 650 49.26 -18.58 -0.07
C GLY A 650 48.22 -19.41 0.70
N LYS A 651 46.98 -18.94 0.80
CA LYS A 651 45.89 -19.61 1.54
C LYS A 651 45.13 -20.66 0.73
N LEU A 652 45.27 -20.66 -0.60
CA LEU A 652 44.66 -21.64 -1.48
C LEU A 652 45.54 -22.89 -1.55
N GLU A 653 45.08 -23.99 -0.95
CA GLU A 653 45.78 -25.28 -0.92
C GLU A 653 45.06 -26.35 -1.73
N VAL A 654 43.73 -26.28 -1.81
CA VAL A 654 42.87 -27.31 -2.39
C VAL A 654 41.80 -26.67 -3.28
N VAL A 655 41.67 -27.17 -4.50
CA VAL A 655 40.54 -26.86 -5.39
C VAL A 655 39.68 -28.11 -5.56
N SER A 656 38.38 -27.97 -5.31
CA SER A 656 37.42 -29.05 -5.56
C SER A 656 37.34 -29.35 -7.06
N ARG A 657 37.22 -30.62 -7.45
CA ARG A 657 36.94 -31.02 -8.83
C ARG A 657 35.61 -30.46 -9.34
N SER A 658 34.66 -30.18 -8.44
CA SER A 658 33.38 -29.54 -8.77
C SER A 658 33.43 -28.00 -8.77
N ALA A 659 34.58 -27.37 -8.48
CA ALA A 659 34.66 -25.93 -8.30
C ALA A 659 34.23 -25.16 -9.57
N ALA A 660 34.70 -25.56 -10.75
CA ALA A 660 34.33 -24.92 -12.01
C ALA A 660 32.81 -24.99 -12.27
N SER A 661 32.21 -26.15 -11.97
CA SER A 661 30.77 -26.39 -12.06
C SER A 661 29.96 -25.42 -11.20
N LEU A 662 30.36 -25.27 -9.94
CA LEU A 662 29.70 -24.38 -8.99
C LEU A 662 29.90 -22.90 -9.36
N LEU A 663 31.12 -22.54 -9.80
CA LEU A 663 31.41 -21.18 -10.26
C LEU A 663 30.61 -20.83 -11.53
N ALA A 664 30.28 -21.81 -12.39
CA ALA A 664 29.39 -21.61 -13.52
C ALA A 664 27.95 -21.32 -13.06
N ASP A 665 27.43 -22.05 -12.06
CA ASP A 665 26.13 -21.71 -11.44
C ASP A 665 26.16 -20.32 -10.77
N MET A 666 27.26 -19.97 -10.09
CA MET A 666 27.46 -18.63 -9.50
C MET A 666 27.50 -17.54 -10.58
N ALA A 667 28.17 -17.79 -11.70
CA ALA A 667 28.13 -16.88 -12.83
C ALA A 667 26.70 -16.72 -13.35
N ILE A 668 25.92 -17.78 -13.50
CA ILE A 668 24.55 -17.68 -14.01
C ILE A 668 23.62 -16.93 -13.06
N GLY A 669 23.65 -17.26 -11.75
CA GLY A 669 22.62 -16.83 -10.81
C GLY A 669 23.10 -16.53 -9.38
N GLY A 670 24.40 -16.43 -9.12
CA GLY A 670 24.92 -16.09 -7.79
C GLY A 670 24.41 -14.72 -7.32
N PRO A 671 23.87 -14.56 -6.08
CA PRO A 671 23.30 -13.29 -5.62
C PRO A 671 24.27 -12.10 -5.70
N GLY A 672 25.51 -12.25 -5.21
CA GLY A 672 26.54 -11.22 -5.30
C GLY A 672 26.89 -10.84 -6.74
N VAL A 673 27.00 -11.84 -7.62
CA VAL A 673 27.31 -11.64 -9.04
C VAL A 673 26.16 -10.94 -9.78
N CYS A 674 24.91 -11.33 -9.53
CA CYS A 674 23.74 -10.70 -10.15
C CYS A 674 23.57 -9.25 -9.67
N ALA A 675 23.75 -9.01 -8.35
CA ALA A 675 23.70 -7.66 -7.79
C ALA A 675 24.82 -6.77 -8.36
N LEU A 676 26.01 -7.31 -8.57
CA LEU A 676 27.12 -6.57 -9.19
C LEU A 676 26.81 -6.17 -10.64
N ARG A 677 26.20 -7.05 -11.45
CA ARG A 677 25.78 -6.68 -12.83
C ARG A 677 24.80 -5.52 -12.86
N ILE A 678 23.91 -5.44 -11.86
CA ILE A 678 22.87 -4.42 -11.77
C ILE A 678 23.44 -3.09 -11.27
N LEU A 679 24.22 -3.13 -10.19
CA LEU A 679 24.65 -1.94 -9.46
C LEU A 679 25.98 -1.37 -9.97
N GLY A 680 26.83 -2.20 -10.59
CA GLY A 680 28.17 -1.83 -11.02
C GLY A 680 29.15 -1.54 -9.87
N ASP A 681 28.69 -1.62 -8.62
CA ASP A 681 29.43 -1.32 -7.41
C ASP A 681 29.47 -2.55 -6.49
N ALA A 682 30.67 -2.94 -6.06
CA ALA A 682 30.89 -4.16 -5.30
C ALA A 682 30.36 -4.08 -3.86
N ASP A 683 30.43 -2.91 -3.22
CA ASP A 683 29.98 -2.71 -1.84
C ASP A 683 28.46 -2.72 -1.76
N LEU A 684 27.80 -2.00 -2.69
CA LEU A 684 26.35 -2.03 -2.83
C LEU A 684 25.85 -3.44 -3.21
N ALA A 685 26.57 -4.14 -4.10
CA ALA A 685 26.23 -5.51 -4.48
C ALA A 685 26.31 -6.48 -3.30
N ALA A 686 27.38 -6.41 -2.50
CA ALA A 686 27.54 -7.23 -1.31
C ALA A 686 26.44 -6.94 -0.27
N ALA A 687 26.07 -5.66 -0.08
CA ALA A 687 24.98 -5.26 0.82
C ALA A 687 23.63 -5.86 0.37
N VAL A 688 23.29 -5.74 -0.91
CA VAL A 688 22.06 -6.34 -1.47
C VAL A 688 22.09 -7.87 -1.37
N ALA A 689 23.23 -8.51 -1.66
CA ALA A 689 23.40 -9.95 -1.54
C ALA A 689 23.25 -10.45 -0.09
N GLY A 690 23.63 -9.64 0.92
CA GLY A 690 23.40 -9.93 2.34
C GLY A 690 21.93 -10.15 2.70
N ASN A 691 21.00 -9.52 1.98
CA ASN A 691 19.57 -9.76 2.16
C ASN A 691 19.14 -11.18 1.74
N PHE A 692 19.80 -11.76 0.74
CA PHE A 692 19.58 -13.16 0.35
C PHE A 692 20.05 -14.13 1.44
N ILE A 693 21.14 -13.82 2.15
CA ILE A 693 21.56 -14.61 3.32
C ILE A 693 20.45 -14.63 4.37
N SER A 694 19.85 -13.46 4.64
CA SER A 694 18.71 -13.33 5.54
C SER A 694 17.47 -14.07 5.05
N LEU A 695 17.24 -14.16 3.74
CA LEU A 695 16.16 -14.95 3.13
C LEU A 695 16.40 -16.46 3.30
N PHE A 696 17.58 -16.94 2.89
CA PHE A 696 17.94 -18.37 2.91
C PHE A 696 18.22 -18.89 4.32
N SER A 697 18.43 -18.02 5.31
CA SER A 697 18.57 -18.42 6.72
C SER A 697 17.22 -18.70 7.40
N ARG A 698 16.09 -18.48 6.73
CA ARG A 698 14.75 -18.71 7.31
C ARG A 698 14.40 -20.19 7.33
N PRO A 699 13.73 -20.70 8.38
CA PRO A 699 13.31 -22.10 8.45
C PRO A 699 12.50 -22.58 7.23
N GLU A 700 11.59 -21.74 6.73
CA GLU A 700 10.78 -22.01 5.56
C GLU A 700 11.60 -22.08 4.26
N ALA A 701 12.66 -21.27 4.12
CA ALA A 701 13.54 -21.30 2.97
C ALA A 701 14.48 -22.52 3.01
N MET A 702 15.05 -22.81 4.18
CA MET A 702 15.84 -24.01 4.41
C MET A 702 15.03 -25.28 4.12
N ALA A 703 13.75 -25.31 4.51
CA ALA A 703 12.88 -26.43 4.21
C ALA A 703 12.59 -26.58 2.71
N ALA A 704 12.40 -25.46 1.99
CA ALA A 704 12.27 -25.50 0.54
C ALA A 704 13.54 -26.07 -0.13
N MET A 705 14.73 -25.67 0.35
CA MET A 705 16.00 -26.22 -0.12
C MET A 705 16.13 -27.70 0.20
N ASP A 706 15.83 -28.14 1.44
CA ASP A 706 15.89 -29.55 1.85
C ASP A 706 14.93 -30.44 1.02
N VAL A 707 13.80 -29.90 0.57
CA VAL A 707 12.84 -30.62 -0.29
C VAL A 707 13.34 -30.72 -1.74
N LEU A 708 13.93 -29.67 -2.27
CA LEU A 708 14.39 -29.60 -3.67
C LEU A 708 15.77 -30.27 -3.87
N TYR A 709 16.66 -30.11 -2.90
CA TYR A 709 18.05 -30.54 -2.90
C TYR A 709 18.36 -31.29 -1.59
N PRO A 710 17.99 -32.58 -1.49
CA PRO A 710 18.11 -33.36 -0.25
C PRO A 710 19.56 -33.68 0.15
N SER A 711 20.52 -33.45 -0.73
CA SER A 711 21.95 -33.74 -0.54
C SER A 711 22.81 -32.58 -1.02
N GLY A 712 24.10 -32.59 -0.64
CA GLY A 712 25.07 -31.56 -0.99
C GLY A 712 25.13 -30.42 0.04
N ASP A 713 26.13 -29.57 -0.11
CA ASP A 713 26.35 -28.45 0.79
C ASP A 713 25.29 -27.35 0.59
N TYR A 714 24.84 -26.76 1.70
CA TYR A 714 23.71 -25.84 1.69
C TYR A 714 23.94 -24.61 0.80
N TYR A 715 25.15 -24.01 0.85
CA TYR A 715 25.49 -22.83 0.06
C TYR A 715 25.53 -23.15 -1.45
N GLU A 716 25.97 -24.35 -1.84
CA GLU A 716 25.92 -24.80 -3.24
C GLU A 716 24.48 -24.94 -3.73
N ASN A 717 23.61 -25.53 -2.90
CA ASN A 717 22.19 -25.69 -3.22
C ASN A 717 21.48 -24.34 -3.36
N VAL A 718 21.86 -23.34 -2.55
CA VAL A 718 21.40 -21.96 -2.69
C VAL A 718 21.78 -21.39 -4.05
N ILE A 719 23.05 -21.52 -4.46
CA ILE A 719 23.54 -21.02 -5.75
C ILE A 719 22.80 -21.70 -6.92
N LYS A 720 22.68 -23.04 -6.89
CA LYS A 720 21.93 -23.82 -7.87
C LYS A 720 20.46 -23.38 -7.95
N TYR A 721 19.83 -23.12 -6.81
CA TYR A 721 18.45 -22.61 -6.76
C TYR A 721 18.32 -21.23 -7.41
N CYS A 722 19.25 -20.32 -7.17
CA CYS A 722 19.24 -18.99 -7.79
C CYS A 722 19.43 -19.06 -9.31
N ALA A 723 20.36 -19.90 -9.79
CA ALA A 723 20.54 -20.16 -11.22
C ALA A 723 19.29 -20.80 -11.83
N ALA A 724 18.73 -21.83 -11.20
CA ALA A 724 17.49 -22.48 -11.63
C ALA A 724 16.30 -21.48 -11.68
N GLY A 725 16.24 -20.54 -10.75
CA GLY A 725 15.16 -19.55 -10.64
C GLY A 725 15.29 -18.31 -11.52
N ASN A 726 16.22 -18.29 -12.49
CA ASN A 726 16.45 -17.13 -13.37
C ASN A 726 16.69 -15.82 -12.57
N LEU A 727 17.47 -15.88 -11.48
CA LEU A 727 17.57 -14.76 -10.54
C LEU A 727 17.97 -13.43 -11.21
N GLN A 728 18.88 -13.46 -12.18
CA GLN A 728 19.25 -12.27 -12.94
C GLN A 728 18.02 -11.62 -13.64
N ALA A 729 17.23 -12.40 -14.37
CA ALA A 729 16.04 -11.88 -15.07
C ALA A 729 14.97 -11.35 -14.09
N VAL A 730 14.81 -12.02 -12.94
CA VAL A 730 13.89 -11.60 -11.86
C VAL A 730 14.31 -10.23 -11.31
N LEU A 731 15.60 -10.04 -11.06
CA LEU A 731 16.11 -8.78 -10.55
C LEU A 731 16.09 -7.68 -11.62
N ASP A 732 16.41 -7.97 -12.88
CA ASP A 732 16.35 -6.98 -13.97
C ASP A 732 14.92 -6.48 -14.21
N GLU A 733 13.92 -7.37 -14.10
CA GLU A 733 12.50 -6.99 -14.10
C GLU A 733 12.15 -6.11 -12.89
N TYR A 734 12.59 -6.48 -11.69
CA TYR A 734 12.32 -5.70 -10.49
C TYR A 734 12.93 -4.29 -10.58
N VAL A 735 14.19 -4.19 -11.01
CA VAL A 735 14.89 -2.92 -11.24
C VAL A 735 14.14 -2.05 -12.25
N PHE A 736 13.66 -2.64 -13.35
CA PHE A 736 12.83 -1.94 -14.32
C PHE A 736 11.56 -1.36 -13.69
N THR A 737 10.88 -2.11 -12.82
CA THR A 737 9.66 -1.63 -12.13
C THR A 737 9.93 -0.56 -11.09
N LEU A 738 11.12 -0.56 -10.45
CA LEU A 738 11.53 0.48 -9.51
C LEU A 738 11.90 1.78 -10.22
N ASN A 739 12.54 1.68 -11.40
CA ASN A 739 13.05 2.83 -12.16
C ASN A 739 13.97 3.74 -11.29
N LEU A 740 14.88 3.11 -10.55
CA LEU A 740 15.88 3.74 -9.68
C LEU A 740 17.29 3.30 -10.09
N SER A 741 18.32 4.00 -9.60
CA SER A 741 19.73 3.65 -9.85
C SER A 741 20.60 3.88 -8.61
N GLY A 742 21.81 3.29 -8.61
CA GLY A 742 22.82 3.52 -7.57
C GLY A 742 22.37 3.10 -6.17
N LYS A 743 22.65 3.94 -5.18
CA LYS A 743 22.34 3.66 -3.77
C LYS A 743 20.84 3.57 -3.49
N GLU A 744 20.03 4.44 -4.08
CA GLU A 744 18.57 4.41 -3.92
C GLU A 744 17.96 3.09 -4.41
N LEU A 745 18.50 2.57 -5.51
CA LEU A 745 18.13 1.25 -6.01
C LEU A 745 18.51 0.15 -5.00
N ALA A 746 19.73 0.17 -4.47
CA ALA A 746 20.18 -0.81 -3.48
C ALA A 746 19.33 -0.78 -2.20
N ASP A 747 18.95 0.41 -1.73
CA ASP A 747 18.09 0.61 -0.55
C ASP A 747 16.67 0.07 -0.82
N ALA A 748 16.10 0.36 -2.00
CA ALA A 748 14.78 -0.14 -2.42
C ALA A 748 14.77 -1.67 -2.60
N MET A 749 15.85 -2.24 -3.14
CA MET A 749 16.02 -3.69 -3.24
C MET A 749 16.11 -4.34 -1.86
N SER A 750 16.81 -3.71 -0.91
CA SER A 750 16.93 -4.21 0.46
C SER A 750 15.59 -4.15 1.21
N ALA A 751 14.79 -3.11 1.00
CA ALA A 751 13.46 -2.95 1.60
C ALA A 751 12.46 -4.05 1.19
N ALA A 752 12.71 -4.78 0.10
CA ALA A 752 11.89 -5.90 -0.34
C ALA A 752 11.92 -7.09 0.64
N PHE A 753 12.94 -7.19 1.50
CA PHE A 753 13.16 -8.34 2.38
C PHE A 753 12.63 -8.07 3.80
N ILE A 754 11.38 -8.45 4.07
CA ILE A 754 10.79 -8.34 5.42
C ILE A 754 11.08 -9.55 6.28
N THR A 755 11.28 -9.37 7.59
CA THR A 755 11.43 -10.48 8.55
C THR A 755 10.12 -11.23 8.77
N THR A 756 10.23 -12.53 9.11
CA THR A 756 9.06 -13.36 9.43
C THR A 756 8.40 -12.84 10.70
N ALA A 757 7.17 -12.32 10.56
CA ALA A 757 6.38 -11.84 11.69
C ALA A 757 5.62 -13.00 12.34
N THR A 758 5.00 -12.73 13.50
CA THR A 758 4.20 -13.72 14.21
C THR A 758 2.90 -13.07 14.70
N THR A 759 1.77 -13.70 14.38
CA THR A 759 0.43 -13.32 14.86
C THR A 759 0.09 -14.15 16.08
N GLN A 760 -0.27 -13.50 17.18
CA GLN A 760 -0.75 -14.19 18.38
C GLN A 760 -2.18 -14.67 18.18
N ILE A 761 -2.43 -15.92 18.53
CA ILE A 761 -3.73 -16.58 18.45
C ILE A 761 -4.10 -17.25 19.76
N GLU A 762 -5.40 -17.33 20.00
CA GLU A 762 -5.95 -18.15 21.06
C GLU A 762 -6.00 -19.61 20.59
N THR A 763 -5.48 -20.52 21.38
CA THR A 763 -5.57 -21.96 21.17
C THR A 763 -6.45 -22.57 22.24
N ARG A 764 -6.98 -23.77 22.00
CA ARG A 764 -7.77 -24.49 23.00
C ARG A 764 -7.03 -24.59 24.35
N GLU A 765 -5.73 -24.86 24.30
CA GLU A 765 -4.86 -24.97 25.47
C GLU A 765 -4.60 -23.62 26.19
N SER A 766 -4.63 -22.49 25.48
CA SER A 766 -4.47 -21.16 26.11
C SER A 766 -5.77 -20.60 26.64
N PHE A 767 -6.88 -20.88 25.95
CA PHE A 767 -8.22 -20.46 26.34
C PHE A 767 -8.65 -21.06 27.70
N GLN A 768 -8.30 -22.34 27.95
CA GLN A 768 -8.69 -23.04 29.17
C GLN A 768 -7.85 -22.69 30.40
N TYR A 769 -6.53 -22.70 30.22
CA TYR A 769 -5.58 -22.69 31.35
C TYR A 769 -4.96 -21.32 31.60
N GLY A 770 -5.41 -20.28 30.88
CA GLY A 770 -4.76 -18.96 30.86
C GLY A 770 -3.31 -19.03 30.39
N SER A 771 -2.92 -20.09 29.66
CA SER A 771 -1.55 -20.26 29.19
C SER A 771 -1.22 -19.23 28.11
N LYS A 772 0.06 -18.93 27.91
CA LYS A 772 0.49 -17.89 26.95
C LYS A 772 -0.05 -18.21 25.55
N LYS A 773 -0.65 -17.21 24.89
CA LYS A 773 -1.12 -17.30 23.51
C LYS A 773 -0.04 -17.88 22.59
N SER A 774 -0.47 -18.65 21.60
CA SER A 774 0.44 -19.25 20.63
C SER A 774 0.70 -18.28 19.48
N GLY A 775 1.93 -18.23 18.98
CA GLY A 775 2.29 -17.42 17.83
C GLY A 775 2.29 -18.23 16.53
N LEU A 776 1.50 -17.81 15.53
CA LEU A 776 1.61 -18.30 14.15
C LEU A 776 2.52 -17.39 13.32
N ARG A 777 3.55 -17.97 12.71
CA ARG A 777 4.44 -17.29 11.77
C ARG A 777 3.68 -16.83 10.53
N THR A 778 4.02 -15.64 10.05
CA THR A 778 3.45 -15.04 8.84
C THR A 778 4.59 -14.70 7.88
N HIS A 779 4.72 -15.49 6.81
CA HIS A 779 5.81 -15.36 5.83
C HIS A 779 5.34 -15.60 4.39
N PHE A 780 4.41 -16.51 4.15
CA PHE A 780 3.83 -16.75 2.82
C PHE A 780 2.66 -15.80 2.58
N ALA A 781 1.85 -15.61 3.61
CA ALA A 781 0.76 -14.65 3.66
C ALA A 781 0.97 -13.66 4.83
N VAL A 782 0.65 -12.40 4.59
CA VAL A 782 0.73 -11.33 5.59
C VAL A 782 -0.59 -10.57 5.61
N GLY A 783 -1.02 -10.15 6.79
CA GLY A 783 -2.16 -9.28 6.96
C GLY A 783 -1.72 -7.82 7.06
N TYR A 784 -2.44 -6.95 6.38
CA TYR A 784 -2.27 -5.50 6.36
C TYR A 784 -3.48 -4.88 7.06
N TYR A 785 -3.41 -4.81 8.39
CA TYR A 785 -4.48 -4.38 9.30
C TYR A 785 -3.89 -3.70 10.56
N ASP A 786 -4.67 -2.87 11.24
CA ASP A 786 -4.36 -2.19 12.52
C ASP A 786 -3.04 -1.37 12.52
N ALA A 787 -3.08 -0.19 11.92
CA ALA A 787 -2.04 0.83 12.07
C ALA A 787 -2.38 1.77 13.24
N ARG A 788 -2.25 1.30 14.49
CA ARG A 788 -2.17 2.23 15.63
C ARG A 788 -1.08 3.25 15.31
N ILE A 789 -1.37 4.55 15.40
CA ILE A 789 -0.52 5.64 14.91
C ILE A 789 0.76 5.75 15.76
N SER A 790 1.78 4.99 15.39
CA SER A 790 3.14 5.09 15.93
C SER A 790 4.12 4.99 14.76
N GLU A 791 5.27 5.64 14.83
CA GLU A 791 6.26 5.59 13.74
C GLU A 791 6.68 4.15 13.39
N LYS A 792 6.76 3.27 14.40
CA LYS A 792 7.14 1.86 14.22
C LYS A 792 6.11 1.05 13.42
N SER A 793 4.82 1.33 13.60
CA SER A 793 3.75 0.65 12.85
C SER A 793 3.66 1.18 11.41
N VAL A 794 3.87 2.47 11.20
CA VAL A 794 3.99 3.08 9.86
C VAL A 794 5.12 2.42 9.07
N GLN A 795 6.33 2.36 9.64
CA GLN A 795 7.47 1.74 8.96
C GLN A 795 7.24 0.27 8.60
N ARG A 796 6.63 -0.50 9.52
CA ARG A 796 6.29 -1.91 9.26
C ARG A 796 5.34 -2.05 8.07
N THR A 797 4.37 -1.16 8.00
CA THR A 797 3.32 -1.16 6.97
C THR A 797 3.91 -0.85 5.60
N GLU A 798 4.79 0.14 5.51
CA GLU A 798 5.55 0.45 4.29
C GLU A 798 6.44 -0.72 3.85
N ASN A 799 7.16 -1.35 4.78
CA ASN A 799 8.00 -2.51 4.45
C ASN A 799 7.18 -3.69 3.91
N ILE A 800 5.99 -3.95 4.47
CA ILE A 800 5.09 -5.00 3.96
C ILE A 800 4.64 -4.69 2.53
N ARG A 801 4.32 -3.42 2.24
CA ARG A 801 3.93 -2.96 0.90
C ARG A 801 5.09 -3.10 -0.10
N ALA A 802 6.30 -2.69 0.29
CA ALA A 802 7.50 -2.85 -0.53
C ALA A 802 7.77 -4.33 -0.85
N ALA A 803 7.73 -5.20 0.16
CA ALA A 803 7.87 -6.64 -0.04
C ALA A 803 6.79 -7.24 -0.95
N PHE A 804 5.53 -6.83 -0.80
CA PHE A 804 4.45 -7.31 -1.67
C PHE A 804 4.60 -6.84 -3.13
N ASN A 805 5.12 -5.64 -3.38
CA ASN A 805 5.43 -5.15 -4.73
C ASN A 805 6.79 -5.63 -5.27
N SER A 806 7.55 -6.41 -4.51
CA SER A 806 8.77 -7.08 -5.00
C SER A 806 8.44 -8.48 -5.53
N PRO A 807 9.36 -9.17 -6.23
CA PRO A 807 9.14 -10.56 -6.65
C PRO A 807 9.15 -11.54 -5.46
N PHE A 808 9.64 -11.14 -4.28
CA PHE A 808 9.79 -12.01 -3.10
C PHE A 808 8.49 -12.14 -2.30
N ARG A 809 8.49 -13.05 -1.32
CA ARG A 809 7.35 -13.22 -0.38
C ARG A 809 7.08 -11.93 0.42
N PRO A 810 5.81 -11.63 0.79
CA PRO A 810 4.66 -12.54 0.76
C PRO A 810 4.00 -12.66 -0.62
N PHE A 811 3.35 -13.81 -0.86
CA PHE A 811 2.59 -14.08 -2.09
C PHE A 811 1.08 -13.85 -1.91
N VAL A 812 0.61 -13.78 -0.67
CA VAL A 812 -0.77 -13.40 -0.34
C VAL A 812 -0.75 -12.22 0.63
N LEU A 813 -1.46 -11.16 0.29
CA LEU A 813 -1.67 -10.01 1.17
C LEU A 813 -3.16 -9.89 1.45
N ALA A 814 -3.56 -9.93 2.71
CA ALA A 814 -4.94 -9.76 3.12
C ALA A 814 -5.11 -8.44 3.85
N THR A 815 -6.13 -7.66 3.51
CA THR A 815 -6.37 -6.33 4.06
C THR A 815 -7.86 -6.05 4.26
N THR A 816 -8.15 -4.95 4.95
CA THR A 816 -9.50 -4.40 5.12
C THR A 816 -9.66 -3.12 4.29
N SER A 817 -10.59 -2.24 4.67
CA SER A 817 -10.72 -0.88 4.12
C SER A 817 -9.43 -0.06 4.21
N ILE A 818 -8.51 -0.41 5.11
CA ILE A 818 -7.19 0.26 5.23
C ILE A 818 -6.38 0.13 3.92
N GLY A 819 -6.47 -1.00 3.22
CA GLY A 819 -5.75 -1.23 1.96
C GLY A 819 -6.52 -0.77 0.72
N GLN A 820 -7.74 -0.24 0.88
CA GLN A 820 -8.66 0.03 -0.22
C GLN A 820 -8.32 1.29 -1.00
N GLU A 821 -7.64 2.25 -0.39
CA GLU A 821 -7.36 3.58 -0.98
C GLU A 821 -5.90 4.00 -0.83
N GLY A 822 -5.45 4.95 -1.66
CA GLY A 822 -4.11 5.54 -1.63
C GLY A 822 -2.87 4.64 -1.82
N LEU A 823 -3.00 3.31 -1.89
CA LEU A 823 -1.86 2.38 -1.97
C LEU A 823 -1.78 1.65 -3.32
N ASP A 824 -0.58 1.20 -3.69
CA ASP A 824 -0.30 0.46 -4.93
C ASP A 824 0.16 -0.98 -4.58
N PHE A 825 -0.41 -1.99 -5.25
CA PHE A 825 -0.12 -3.42 -5.05
C PHE A 825 0.05 -4.21 -6.36
N HIS A 826 0.32 -3.53 -7.48
CA HIS A 826 0.15 -4.03 -8.85
C HIS A 826 1.36 -4.75 -9.45
N THR A 827 2.56 -4.56 -8.90
CA THR A 827 3.81 -4.90 -9.60
C THR A 827 3.87 -6.39 -9.92
N TYR A 828 3.58 -7.26 -8.95
CA TYR A 828 3.56 -8.72 -9.14
C TYR A 828 2.20 -9.36 -8.79
N CYS A 829 1.12 -8.58 -8.83
CA CYS A 829 -0.22 -9.02 -8.48
C CYS A 829 -1.20 -8.72 -9.62
N ARG A 830 -1.91 -9.75 -10.08
CA ARG A 830 -3.07 -9.65 -10.97
C ARG A 830 -4.32 -10.31 -10.38
N LYS A 831 -4.22 -11.01 -9.24
CA LYS A 831 -5.36 -11.71 -8.62
C LYS A 831 -5.90 -10.86 -7.47
N ILE A 832 -7.18 -10.52 -7.55
CA ILE A 832 -7.88 -9.82 -6.47
C ILE A 832 -9.07 -10.66 -5.99
N MET A 833 -9.09 -10.96 -4.70
CA MET A 833 -10.15 -11.72 -4.06
C MET A 833 -10.97 -10.82 -3.16
N HIS A 834 -12.23 -10.62 -3.52
CA HIS A 834 -13.20 -9.92 -2.68
C HIS A 834 -13.78 -10.92 -1.68
N TRP A 835 -13.06 -11.14 -0.58
CA TRP A 835 -13.48 -12.06 0.48
C TRP A 835 -14.89 -11.76 0.97
N ASN A 836 -15.21 -10.46 1.07
CA ASN A 836 -16.57 -9.96 1.16
C ASN A 836 -16.81 -8.96 0.02
N LEU A 837 -18.01 -8.98 -0.55
CA LEU A 837 -18.45 -7.93 -1.45
C LEU A 837 -18.48 -6.59 -0.71
N PRO A 838 -18.00 -5.50 -1.34
CA PRO A 838 -18.24 -4.17 -0.80
C PRO A 838 -19.73 -3.82 -0.83
N ALA A 839 -20.12 -2.84 -0.02
CA ALA A 839 -21.47 -2.28 -0.08
C ALA A 839 -21.67 -1.40 -1.32
N ASN A 840 -20.62 -0.68 -1.73
CA ASN A 840 -20.68 0.29 -2.83
C ASN A 840 -19.96 -0.24 -4.09
N PRO A 841 -20.54 -0.10 -5.30
CA PRO A 841 -19.87 -0.40 -6.57
C PRO A 841 -18.52 0.31 -6.74
N ILE A 842 -18.39 1.54 -6.25
CA ILE A 842 -17.14 2.31 -6.30
C ILE A 842 -16.04 1.61 -5.50
N ASP A 843 -16.36 1.07 -4.32
CA ASP A 843 -15.37 0.36 -3.50
C ASP A 843 -14.81 -0.84 -4.26
N LEU A 844 -15.62 -1.49 -5.11
CA LEU A 844 -15.17 -2.59 -5.96
C LEU A 844 -14.11 -2.09 -6.95
N GLU A 845 -14.39 -0.99 -7.66
CA GLU A 845 -13.46 -0.36 -8.59
C GLU A 845 -12.18 0.13 -7.89
N GLN A 846 -12.29 0.72 -6.70
CA GLN A 846 -11.14 1.18 -5.92
C GLN A 846 -10.24 0.04 -5.47
N ARG A 847 -10.84 -1.10 -5.05
CA ARG A 847 -10.11 -2.32 -4.67
C ARG A 847 -9.36 -2.87 -5.88
N GLU A 848 -10.00 -2.98 -7.03
CA GLU A 848 -9.39 -3.45 -8.28
C GLU A 848 -8.34 -2.49 -8.81
N GLY A 849 -8.60 -1.20 -8.65
CA GLY A 849 -7.68 -0.13 -8.92
C GLY A 849 -6.39 -0.22 -8.11
N ARG A 850 -6.26 -1.08 -7.09
CA ARG A 850 -4.96 -1.34 -6.44
C ARG A 850 -3.98 -2.14 -7.29
N ILE A 851 -4.51 -2.96 -8.20
CA ILE A 851 -3.73 -3.81 -9.10
C ILE A 851 -3.87 -3.40 -10.58
N ASN A 852 -4.94 -2.68 -10.94
CA ASN A 852 -5.09 -2.05 -12.26
C ASN A 852 -4.40 -0.67 -12.30
N ARG A 853 -3.08 -0.67 -12.46
CA ARG A 853 -2.19 0.51 -12.40
C ARG A 853 -1.21 0.51 -13.58
N TYR A 854 -0.43 1.58 -13.69
CA TYR A 854 0.67 1.71 -14.64
C TYR A 854 1.54 0.45 -14.70
N LEU A 855 1.68 -0.13 -15.89
CA LEU A 855 2.46 -1.36 -16.16
C LEU A 855 2.20 -2.47 -15.14
N CYS A 856 0.93 -2.69 -14.77
CA CYS A 856 0.55 -3.78 -13.90
C CYS A 856 1.05 -5.14 -14.41
N HIS A 857 1.16 -6.12 -13.51
CA HIS A 857 1.70 -7.44 -13.83
C HIS A 857 1.05 -8.08 -15.06
N ALA A 858 -0.27 -7.92 -15.23
CA ALA A 858 -0.98 -8.44 -16.40
C ALA A 858 -0.48 -7.82 -17.72
N ILE A 859 -0.27 -6.50 -17.77
CA ILE A 859 0.26 -5.83 -18.96
C ILE A 859 1.66 -6.36 -19.29
N ARG A 860 2.54 -6.39 -18.28
CA ARG A 860 3.93 -6.83 -18.46
C ARG A 860 4.02 -8.28 -18.95
N GLN A 861 3.20 -9.18 -18.40
CA GLN A 861 3.09 -10.57 -18.85
C GLN A 861 2.65 -10.69 -20.30
N ASN A 862 1.58 -9.98 -20.68
CA ASN A 862 1.09 -10.01 -22.06
C ASN A 862 2.12 -9.45 -23.04
N LEU A 863 2.80 -8.35 -22.70
CA LEU A 863 3.85 -7.79 -23.54
C LEU A 863 5.04 -8.74 -23.67
N ALA A 864 5.44 -9.41 -22.59
CA ALA A 864 6.52 -10.40 -22.58
C ALA A 864 6.18 -11.66 -23.40
N GLU A 865 4.94 -12.15 -23.33
CA GLU A 865 4.47 -13.34 -24.07
C GLU A 865 4.14 -13.05 -25.54
N SER A 866 4.01 -11.77 -25.93
CA SER A 866 3.69 -11.32 -27.29
C SER A 866 4.90 -11.24 -28.24
N GLU A 867 4.66 -10.80 -29.48
CA GLU A 867 5.72 -10.52 -30.47
C GLU A 867 6.81 -9.55 -29.94
N TYR A 868 6.48 -8.65 -29.00
CA TYR A 868 7.44 -7.68 -28.47
C TYR A 868 8.52 -8.33 -27.60
N GLY A 869 8.13 -9.32 -26.78
CA GLY A 869 9.03 -10.09 -25.92
C GLY A 869 9.68 -11.31 -26.58
N ASN A 870 9.10 -11.78 -27.70
CA ASN A 870 9.64 -12.89 -28.49
C ASN A 870 10.68 -12.44 -29.53
N ALA A 871 10.77 -11.15 -29.85
CA ALA A 871 11.75 -10.63 -30.80
C ALA A 871 13.17 -10.52 -30.19
N PRO A 872 14.25 -10.78 -30.96
CA PRO A 872 15.63 -10.76 -30.47
C PRO A 872 16.04 -9.43 -29.84
N PHE A 873 16.80 -9.42 -28.75
CA PHE A 873 17.17 -8.20 -28.03
C PHE A 873 18.58 -7.72 -28.39
N SER A 874 18.74 -6.39 -28.46
CA SER A 874 20.04 -5.72 -28.63
C SER A 874 20.45 -4.89 -27.41
N GLY A 875 19.53 -4.70 -26.46
CA GLY A 875 19.77 -3.97 -25.23
C GLY A 875 18.99 -4.55 -24.05
N PRO A 876 18.81 -3.78 -22.96
CA PRO A 876 18.04 -4.21 -21.80
C PRO A 876 16.62 -4.66 -22.20
N VAL A 877 16.24 -5.85 -21.76
CA VAL A 877 15.02 -6.55 -22.21
C VAL A 877 13.76 -5.71 -22.02
N TRP A 878 13.50 -5.22 -20.82
CA TRP A 878 12.24 -4.51 -20.52
C TRP A 878 12.09 -3.15 -21.22
N PRO A 879 13.10 -2.25 -21.19
CA PRO A 879 13.05 -1.03 -21.99
C PRO A 879 12.81 -1.30 -23.48
N GLU A 880 13.40 -2.37 -24.03
CA GLU A 880 13.24 -2.73 -25.43
C GLU A 880 11.84 -3.30 -25.75
N ILE A 881 11.27 -4.17 -24.90
CA ILE A 881 9.88 -4.64 -25.02
C ILE A 881 8.92 -3.45 -25.04
N LEU A 882 9.06 -2.55 -24.06
CA LEU A 882 8.17 -1.41 -23.92
C LEU A 882 8.27 -0.44 -25.10
N ARG A 883 9.49 -0.15 -25.58
CA ARG A 883 9.73 0.70 -26.76
C ARG A 883 9.03 0.15 -28.00
N ARG A 884 9.11 -1.17 -28.24
CA ARG A 884 8.44 -1.85 -29.35
C ARG A 884 6.92 -1.76 -29.23
N ALA A 885 6.40 -2.04 -28.03
CA ALA A 885 4.98 -1.97 -27.75
C ALA A 885 4.42 -0.56 -27.95
N VAL A 886 5.09 0.48 -27.44
CA VAL A 886 4.71 1.89 -27.63
C VAL A 886 4.69 2.25 -29.12
N ALA A 887 5.74 1.92 -29.86
CA ALA A 887 5.83 2.22 -31.29
C ALA A 887 4.70 1.60 -32.12
N LYS A 888 4.20 0.42 -31.71
CA LYS A 888 3.19 -0.34 -32.45
C LYS A 888 1.75 -0.09 -31.99
N LEU A 889 1.53 0.02 -30.68
CA LEU A 889 0.19 0.04 -30.07
C LEU A 889 -0.33 1.45 -29.76
N LYS A 890 0.55 2.43 -29.54
CA LYS A 890 0.15 3.82 -29.24
C LYS A 890 -0.53 4.55 -30.41
N PRO A 891 -0.08 4.43 -31.69
CA PRO A 891 -0.62 5.27 -32.77
C PRO A 891 -2.15 5.28 -32.83
N GLY A 892 -2.77 6.46 -32.78
CA GLY A 892 -4.23 6.64 -32.75
C GLY A 892 -4.87 6.58 -31.35
N HIS A 893 -4.06 6.42 -30.29
CA HIS A 893 -4.49 6.36 -28.89
C HIS A 893 -3.61 7.25 -28.01
N SER A 894 -4.11 7.55 -26.80
CA SER A 894 -3.27 8.15 -25.75
C SER A 894 -2.28 7.13 -25.19
N ASP A 895 -1.34 7.61 -24.37
CA ASP A 895 -0.44 6.81 -23.54
C ASP A 895 -1.18 5.95 -22.49
N LEU A 896 -2.51 5.91 -22.47
CA LEU A 896 -3.22 4.81 -21.79
C LEU A 896 -2.83 3.45 -22.39
N ILE A 897 -2.51 3.41 -23.69
CA ILE A 897 -1.99 2.23 -24.39
C ILE A 897 -0.50 2.43 -24.69
N PRO A 898 0.41 1.52 -24.30
CA PRO A 898 0.17 0.22 -23.64
C PRO A 898 0.27 0.27 -22.10
N PHE A 899 0.34 1.46 -21.49
CA PHE A 899 0.78 1.60 -20.11
C PHE A 899 -0.28 1.25 -19.05
N TRP A 900 -1.57 1.42 -19.33
CA TRP A 900 -2.68 1.07 -18.42
C TRP A 900 -3.66 0.06 -19.01
N CYS A 901 -3.74 -0.04 -20.33
CA CYS A 901 -4.50 -1.07 -21.03
C CYS A 901 -3.81 -1.46 -22.34
N LEU A 902 -4.28 -2.54 -22.95
CA LEU A 902 -3.93 -2.97 -24.30
C LEU A 902 -5.18 -2.89 -25.19
N PRO A 903 -5.05 -2.81 -26.52
CA PRO A 903 -6.19 -2.78 -27.43
C PRO A 903 -7.16 -3.96 -27.24
N ASP A 904 -8.45 -3.76 -27.56
CA ASP A 904 -9.49 -4.78 -27.40
C ASP A 904 -9.23 -6.05 -28.23
N ASP A 905 -8.56 -5.91 -29.37
CA ASP A 905 -8.16 -6.99 -30.28
C ASP A 905 -6.82 -7.62 -29.90
N PHE A 906 -6.19 -7.19 -28.80
CA PHE A 906 -4.96 -7.79 -28.29
C PHE A 906 -5.21 -9.25 -27.84
N PRO A 907 -4.34 -10.21 -28.20
CA PRO A 907 -4.50 -11.62 -27.85
C PRO A 907 -4.12 -11.88 -26.39
N PHE A 908 -4.97 -11.45 -25.44
CA PHE A 908 -4.70 -11.59 -24.01
C PHE A 908 -4.53 -13.05 -23.59
N THR A 909 -3.38 -13.36 -23.02
CA THR A 909 -3.10 -14.64 -22.34
C THR A 909 -3.31 -14.54 -20.83
N ARG A 910 -3.02 -13.35 -20.26
CA ARG A 910 -3.14 -13.06 -18.82
C ARG A 910 -4.06 -11.86 -18.61
N LYS A 911 -4.92 -11.93 -17.60
CA LYS A 911 -5.84 -10.84 -17.24
C LYS A 911 -5.80 -10.60 -15.74
N ILE A 912 -6.30 -9.47 -15.30
CA ILE A 912 -6.58 -9.22 -13.89
C ILE A 912 -7.74 -10.13 -13.49
N GLU A 913 -7.50 -11.04 -12.56
CA GLU A 913 -8.47 -12.05 -12.14
C GLU A 913 -9.29 -11.50 -10.96
N ARG A 914 -10.56 -11.18 -11.20
CA ARG A 914 -11.54 -10.86 -10.15
C ARG A 914 -12.13 -12.15 -9.59
N ILE A 915 -11.82 -12.42 -8.32
CA ILE A 915 -12.28 -13.59 -7.60
C ILE A 915 -13.32 -13.14 -6.58
N VAL A 916 -14.56 -13.62 -6.74
CA VAL A 916 -15.66 -13.36 -5.79
C VAL A 916 -16.22 -14.70 -5.34
N PRO A 917 -15.82 -15.20 -4.16
CA PRO A 917 -16.28 -16.48 -3.64
C PRO A 917 -17.69 -16.36 -3.06
N MET A 918 -18.71 -16.68 -3.87
CA MET A 918 -20.11 -16.64 -3.44
C MET A 918 -20.51 -17.99 -2.86
N TYR A 919 -21.12 -18.00 -1.66
CA TYR A 919 -21.73 -19.22 -1.16
C TYR A 919 -22.98 -19.54 -1.99
N PRO A 920 -23.22 -20.79 -2.41
CA PRO A 920 -24.47 -21.20 -3.02
C PRO A 920 -25.67 -20.82 -2.15
N TYR A 921 -26.77 -20.42 -2.78
CA TYR A 921 -28.02 -19.98 -2.09
C TYR A 921 -27.85 -18.76 -1.16
N SER A 922 -26.76 -17.99 -1.30
CA SER A 922 -26.57 -16.75 -0.56
C SER A 922 -27.00 -15.53 -1.39
N GLN A 923 -27.34 -14.43 -0.69
CA GLN A 923 -27.59 -13.14 -1.32
C GLN A 923 -26.35 -12.53 -2.02
N ASP A 924 -25.17 -13.16 -1.92
CA ASP A 924 -23.94 -12.64 -2.55
C ASP A 924 -24.09 -12.56 -4.08
N HIS A 925 -24.86 -13.47 -4.69
CA HIS A 925 -25.11 -13.47 -6.14
C HIS A 925 -25.90 -12.23 -6.59
N GLU A 926 -27.04 -11.97 -5.94
CA GLU A 926 -27.88 -10.80 -6.23
C GLU A 926 -27.12 -9.50 -5.95
N LYS A 927 -26.37 -9.44 -4.84
CA LYS A 927 -25.53 -8.29 -4.49
C LYS A 927 -24.48 -8.03 -5.56
N TYR A 928 -23.78 -9.06 -6.03
CA TYR A 928 -22.75 -8.90 -7.06
C TYR A 928 -23.33 -8.42 -8.39
N ASN A 929 -24.44 -9.02 -8.84
CA ASN A 929 -25.11 -8.60 -10.08
C ASN A 929 -25.54 -7.13 -9.99
N ARG A 930 -26.14 -6.73 -8.87
CA ARG A 930 -26.52 -5.33 -8.62
C ARG A 930 -25.31 -4.39 -8.65
N LEU A 931 -24.20 -4.77 -7.99
CA LEU A 931 -22.97 -3.95 -8.00
C LEU A 931 -22.45 -3.71 -9.42
N LEU A 932 -22.45 -4.76 -10.25
CA LEU A 932 -22.02 -4.67 -11.64
C LEU A 932 -22.93 -3.80 -12.51
N GLU A 933 -24.24 -3.94 -12.35
CA GLU A 933 -25.22 -3.14 -13.08
C GLU A 933 -25.06 -1.65 -12.78
N VAL A 934 -24.97 -1.29 -11.49
CA VAL A 934 -24.80 0.11 -11.08
C VAL A 934 -23.46 0.66 -11.60
N LEU A 935 -22.37 -0.11 -11.54
CA LEU A 935 -21.07 0.31 -12.06
C LEU A 935 -21.10 0.56 -13.58
N SER A 936 -21.83 -0.26 -14.33
CA SER A 936 -21.94 -0.12 -15.79
C SER A 936 -22.69 1.13 -16.23
N LEU A 937 -23.62 1.62 -15.41
CA LEU A 937 -24.52 2.72 -15.74
C LEU A 937 -24.22 4.02 -14.99
N TYR A 938 -23.38 3.96 -13.96
CA TYR A 938 -22.90 5.13 -13.20
C TYR A 938 -22.39 6.28 -14.09
N ARG A 939 -21.73 5.98 -15.21
CA ARG A 939 -21.19 6.99 -16.15
C ARG A 939 -22.29 7.78 -16.88
N LEU A 940 -23.47 7.18 -17.04
CA LEU A 940 -24.64 7.83 -17.64
C LEU A 940 -25.46 8.60 -16.61
N THR A 941 -25.60 8.04 -15.41
CA THR A 941 -26.43 8.60 -14.33
C THR A 941 -25.67 9.57 -13.43
N LEU A 942 -24.45 9.95 -13.81
CA LEU A 942 -23.57 10.81 -13.04
C LEU A 942 -24.31 12.11 -12.65
N GLY A 943 -24.42 12.38 -11.34
CA GLY A 943 -25.11 13.56 -10.78
C GLY A 943 -26.64 13.61 -10.98
N GLN A 944 -27.28 12.51 -11.35
CA GLN A 944 -28.73 12.46 -11.60
C GLN A 944 -29.57 12.08 -10.36
N PRO A 945 -30.73 12.74 -10.13
CA PRO A 945 -31.68 12.32 -9.11
C PRO A 945 -32.39 11.01 -9.55
N ARG A 946 -32.79 10.17 -8.58
CA ARG A 946 -33.58 8.93 -8.82
C ARG A 946 -33.02 7.97 -9.87
N GLN A 947 -31.74 7.62 -9.74
CA GLN A 947 -31.07 6.75 -10.70
C GLN A 947 -31.77 5.40 -10.88
N GLU A 948 -32.41 4.81 -9.86
CA GLU A 948 -33.15 3.54 -10.03
C GLU A 948 -34.25 3.63 -11.08
N GLU A 949 -35.08 4.68 -11.00
CA GLU A 949 -36.16 4.90 -11.96
C GLU A 949 -35.59 5.10 -13.38
N LEU A 950 -34.46 5.79 -13.50
CA LEU A 950 -33.77 5.99 -14.78
C LEU A 950 -33.16 4.69 -15.32
N LEU A 951 -32.53 3.88 -14.46
CA LEU A 951 -31.97 2.57 -14.82
C LEU A 951 -33.07 1.62 -15.28
N GLU A 952 -34.20 1.59 -14.58
CA GLU A 952 -35.38 0.82 -14.97
C GLU A 952 -35.99 1.32 -16.27
N ALA A 953 -36.10 2.64 -16.45
CA ALA A 953 -36.62 3.24 -17.67
C ALA A 953 -35.76 2.86 -18.87
N ILE A 954 -34.42 2.96 -18.75
CA ILE A 954 -33.47 2.56 -19.79
C ILE A 954 -33.59 1.05 -20.11
N LYS A 955 -33.71 0.20 -19.08
CA LYS A 955 -33.92 -1.26 -19.28
C LYS A 955 -35.23 -1.57 -20.00
N LYS A 956 -36.30 -0.82 -19.73
CA LYS A 956 -37.63 -1.02 -20.33
C LYS A 956 -37.73 -0.51 -21.79
N SER A 957 -36.78 0.29 -22.26
CA SER A 957 -36.87 0.97 -23.56
C SER A 957 -35.91 0.46 -24.66
N ASP A 958 -35.34 -0.75 -24.52
CA ASP A 958 -34.57 -1.48 -25.57
C ASP A 958 -33.50 -0.63 -26.29
N TRP A 959 -32.74 0.16 -25.54
CA TRP A 959 -31.70 1.03 -26.09
C TRP A 959 -30.51 0.24 -26.65
N ASP A 960 -30.01 0.65 -27.82
CA ASP A 960 -28.72 0.18 -28.33
C ASP A 960 -27.57 0.79 -27.50
N LEU A 961 -26.54 -0.03 -27.22
CA LEU A 961 -25.31 0.38 -26.55
C LEU A 961 -24.63 1.56 -27.24
N THR A 962 -24.78 1.69 -28.56
CA THR A 962 -24.23 2.81 -29.33
C THR A 962 -24.96 4.13 -29.04
N GLN A 963 -26.27 4.08 -28.81
CA GLN A 963 -27.09 5.25 -28.44
C GLN A 963 -26.80 5.68 -27.00
N LEU A 964 -26.71 4.73 -26.07
CA LEU A 964 -26.35 5.00 -24.67
C LEU A 964 -24.98 5.67 -24.53
N LYS A 965 -24.00 5.26 -25.33
CA LYS A 965 -22.67 5.88 -25.34
C LYS A 965 -22.67 7.35 -25.75
N ARG A 966 -23.64 7.80 -26.57
CA ARG A 966 -23.75 9.22 -26.95
C ARG A 966 -24.18 10.10 -25.78
N LEU A 967 -24.83 9.51 -24.77
CA LEU A 967 -25.26 10.19 -23.54
C LEU A 967 -24.17 10.25 -22.48
N TYR A 968 -23.04 9.54 -22.63
CA TYR A 968 -21.96 9.59 -21.65
C TYR A 968 -21.29 10.97 -21.63
N ILE A 969 -21.13 11.53 -20.43
CA ILE A 969 -20.45 12.79 -20.18
C ILE A 969 -18.94 12.60 -20.42
N ASN A 970 -18.37 13.39 -21.33
CA ASN A 970 -16.95 13.38 -21.68
C ASN A 970 -16.23 14.63 -21.13
N LEU A 971 -15.48 14.42 -20.05
CA LEU A 971 -14.67 15.47 -19.38
C LEU A 971 -13.17 15.25 -19.60
N SER A 972 -12.76 14.42 -20.57
CA SER A 972 -11.35 14.11 -20.82
C SER A 972 -10.71 15.21 -21.69
N PRO A 973 -9.71 15.95 -21.19
CA PRO A 973 -9.05 17.00 -21.97
C PRO A 973 -8.39 16.47 -23.23
N TYR A 974 -7.68 15.34 -23.15
CA TYR A 974 -7.05 14.69 -24.30
C TYR A 974 -8.06 14.34 -25.41
N THR A 975 -9.20 13.75 -25.05
CA THR A 975 -10.23 13.33 -26.02
C THR A 975 -10.91 14.52 -26.67
N ARG A 976 -11.00 15.67 -25.96
CA ARG A 976 -11.55 16.91 -26.50
C ARG A 976 -10.58 17.62 -27.44
N LEU A 977 -9.28 17.63 -27.11
CA LEU A 977 -8.23 18.20 -27.95
C LEU A 977 -8.00 17.40 -29.24
N SER A 978 -8.07 16.07 -29.18
CA SER A 978 -7.88 15.18 -30.35
C SER A 978 -9.06 15.15 -31.33
N LYS A 979 -10.19 15.76 -30.98
CA LYS A 979 -11.37 15.93 -31.86
C LYS A 979 -11.37 17.27 -32.60
N LEU A 980 -10.44 18.17 -32.26
CA LEU A 980 -10.14 19.40 -32.99
C LEU A 980 -9.07 19.10 -34.05
#